data_AF-A0A344LLW2-F1
#
_entry.id   AF-A0A344LLW2-F1
#
_cell.length_a   1.000
_cell.length_b   1.000
_cell.length_c   1.000
_cell.angle_alpha   90.00
_cell.angle_beta   90.00
_cell.angle_gamma   90.00
#
_symmetry.space_group_name_H-M   'P 1'
#
loop_
_entity.id
_entity.type
_entity.pdbx_description
1 polymer ?
#
loop_
_entity_poly.entity_id
_entity_poly.type
_entity_poly.pdbx_seq_one_letter_code
_entity_poly.pdbx_strand_id
1 'polypeptide(L)'
;MVVPLAAVVAPVVPAAHAVVPTGFTDTVAIGGLSSPTAAAFAPDGRVFVAEKSGLLKVFDSLADPTATVFADLRTQTQDFWDRGLLGLAVDPAFPSRPYVYVSYTYDAMPGGTPPRWGDTCPTPPGATDDGCVVTGRVSQLTMGAAGTAVSEKPLVTDWCQQYPSHSIGSLAFGPDGALYAGGGDGASFNFTDYGQVKNLCGDPPSPAGTNLTPPDAEGGALRSQSVRRPAGQPVVLNGAILRINPDTGEGMPGNPFAGSADANARRIIAYGMRNQFRFGFRPGTGEIWSGDVGWNAWEEINRITNAGDSVAENFGWPCYEGADRQAGYDGANLTRCESLYSAGGQTVPYYAYHHTAKVVPDDPCPTGGSSISGIAFESGSNYPPAYSGALFFADSSRGCIWAMQTEAGQPSPNRLVPFVTGANVPVQVLTGPGGDLFYVALGGGELRRVSYSSGNRPPVAVATATPSSGPAPLAVQFSAAGSSDPDGDALTYAWDLDADGQYDDSTAVNPTRTYTTAAALTIGLRVSDPSGATATTTVAVTVGNPPGEDPVPVIDTPTPPLNWHVGQTVPFSGRAADAQDGELPPSALSWRLAIRHCAPNGTCHTHNVQDFHGVAGGSFVAPDHEYPSHLELTLTATDSSGRTASLTVELQPRTVALSFTSQPSQALLTVGGVEQRTPFTRTVIAGSTNSVSANSPQHLPPLNLKYAWTSWSDGGARAHNVVAPMNPATYRANFRLCWFLNPC
;
A
#
# COMPACT_ATOMS: atom_id res chain seq x y z
N MET A 1 -1.54 40.86 30.66
CA MET A 1 -0.12 40.47 30.45
C MET A 1 -0.17 39.15 29.73
N VAL A 2 -0.09 39.18 28.40
CA VAL A 2 -0.26 38.00 27.53
C VAL A 2 1.12 37.40 27.32
N VAL A 3 1.32 36.18 27.78
CA VAL A 3 2.55 35.41 27.53
C VAL A 3 2.43 34.82 26.12
N PRO A 4 3.40 35.04 25.21
CA PRO A 4 3.34 34.46 23.88
C PRO A 4 3.64 32.96 23.98
N LEU A 5 2.79 32.13 23.38
CA LEU A 5 3.01 30.70 23.22
C LEU A 5 4.12 30.53 22.18
N ALA A 6 5.30 30.08 22.59
CA ALA A 6 6.38 29.76 21.68
C ALA A 6 5.95 28.58 20.79
N ALA A 7 6.05 28.76 19.47
CA ALA A 7 5.93 27.67 18.50
C ALA A 7 7.06 26.67 18.79
N VAL A 8 6.69 25.49 19.29
CA VAL A 8 7.60 24.36 19.40
C VAL A 8 7.74 23.81 17.99
N VAL A 9 8.85 24.15 17.32
CA VAL A 9 9.28 23.43 16.12
C VAL A 9 9.63 22.02 16.59
N ALA A 10 8.78 21.05 16.29
CA ALA A 10 9.13 19.65 16.48
C ALA A 10 10.36 19.36 15.59
N PRO A 11 11.43 18.75 16.13
CA PRO A 11 12.57 18.37 15.30
C PRO A 11 12.07 17.38 14.24
N VAL A 12 12.41 17.64 12.98
CA VAL A 12 12.29 16.64 11.90
C VAL A 12 13.14 15.45 12.35
N VAL A 13 12.49 14.37 12.77
CA VAL A 13 13.19 13.12 13.09
C VAL A 13 13.71 12.60 11.74
N PRO A 14 15.03 12.47 11.54
CA PRO A 14 15.55 11.89 10.31
C PRO A 14 14.96 10.50 10.14
N ALA A 15 14.62 10.11 8.91
CA ALA A 15 14.13 8.78 8.60
C ALA A 15 15.10 7.75 9.22
N ALA A 16 14.56 6.80 10.01
CA ALA A 16 15.38 5.75 10.59
C ALA A 16 16.04 4.97 9.44
N HIS A 17 17.37 4.85 9.47
CA HIS A 17 18.10 4.03 8.52
C HIS A 17 17.63 2.58 8.62
N ALA A 18 17.45 1.93 7.47
CA ALA A 18 17.10 0.51 7.44
C ALA A 18 18.18 -0.31 8.16
N VAL A 19 17.75 -1.21 9.04
CA VAL A 19 18.65 -2.10 9.79
C VAL A 19 18.48 -3.52 9.25
N VAL A 20 19.60 -4.17 8.96
CA VAL A 20 19.69 -5.54 8.42
C VAL A 20 20.58 -6.43 9.29
N PRO A 21 20.45 -7.77 9.23
CA PRO A 21 21.29 -8.69 9.99
C PRO A 21 22.79 -8.50 9.69
N THR A 22 23.63 -8.93 10.64
CA THR A 22 25.09 -8.94 10.47
C THR A 22 25.51 -9.66 9.19
N GLY A 23 26.44 -9.07 8.44
CA GLY A 23 26.90 -9.58 7.15
C GLY A 23 26.09 -9.07 5.95
N PHE A 24 24.92 -8.48 6.17
CA PHE A 24 24.12 -7.86 5.12
C PHE A 24 24.32 -6.34 5.07
N THR A 25 24.06 -5.78 3.89
CA THR A 25 24.05 -4.34 3.62
C THR A 25 22.81 -3.98 2.82
N ASP A 26 22.12 -2.91 3.21
CA ASP A 26 20.98 -2.33 2.49
C ASP A 26 21.41 -1.03 1.77
N THR A 27 21.33 -1.03 0.44
CA THR A 27 21.73 0.10 -0.41
C THR A 27 20.60 0.53 -1.33
N VAL A 28 20.53 1.83 -1.62
CA VAL A 28 19.69 2.35 -2.72
C VAL A 28 20.26 1.84 -4.04
N ALA A 29 19.45 1.09 -4.78
CA ALA A 29 19.81 0.59 -6.11
C ALA A 29 19.38 1.58 -7.19
N ILE A 30 18.16 2.12 -7.08
CA ILE A 30 17.63 3.20 -7.91
C ILE A 30 16.88 4.17 -6.99
N GLY A 31 17.19 5.46 -7.07
CA GLY A 31 16.50 6.52 -6.33
C GLY A 31 15.81 7.53 -7.26
N GLY A 32 15.18 8.56 -6.67
CA GLY A 32 14.54 9.63 -7.43
C GLY A 32 13.25 9.21 -8.15
N LEU A 33 12.59 8.18 -7.65
CA LEU A 33 11.31 7.70 -8.17
C LEU A 33 10.14 8.42 -7.47
N SER A 34 9.04 8.59 -8.17
CA SER A 34 7.80 9.18 -7.63
C SER A 34 6.78 8.11 -7.33
N SER A 35 6.51 7.84 -6.05
CA SER A 35 5.58 6.81 -5.58
C SER A 35 5.73 5.47 -6.33
N PRO A 36 6.94 4.85 -6.33
CA PRO A 36 7.15 3.60 -7.04
C PRO A 36 6.32 2.49 -6.38
N THR A 37 5.71 1.65 -7.22
CA THR A 37 4.82 0.58 -6.76
C THR A 37 5.39 -0.79 -7.07
N ALA A 38 6.03 -0.97 -8.23
CA ALA A 38 6.58 -2.25 -8.65
C ALA A 38 7.84 -2.10 -9.50
N ALA A 39 8.73 -3.07 -9.41
CA ALA A 39 9.90 -3.24 -10.26
C ALA A 39 9.91 -4.64 -10.88
N ALA A 40 10.56 -4.78 -12.03
CA ALA A 40 10.82 -6.06 -12.68
C ALA A 40 12.16 -6.03 -13.42
N PHE A 41 12.87 -7.15 -13.36
CA PHE A 41 14.16 -7.33 -14.05
C PHE A 41 13.95 -8.10 -15.36
N ALA A 42 14.51 -7.57 -16.45
CA ALA A 42 14.51 -8.24 -17.73
C ALA A 42 15.69 -9.22 -17.85
N PRO A 43 15.56 -10.31 -18.62
CA PRO A 43 16.65 -11.26 -18.85
C PRO A 43 17.91 -10.64 -19.49
N ASP A 44 17.79 -9.51 -20.19
CA ASP A 44 18.91 -8.79 -20.81
C ASP A 44 19.60 -7.77 -19.87
N GLY A 45 19.19 -7.69 -18.60
CA GLY A 45 19.81 -6.85 -17.58
C GLY A 45 19.10 -5.51 -17.32
N ARG A 46 18.10 -5.16 -18.13
CA ARG A 46 17.32 -3.93 -17.92
C ARG A 46 16.41 -4.02 -16.70
N VAL A 47 16.09 -2.85 -16.14
CA VAL A 47 15.20 -2.72 -14.98
C VAL A 47 14.01 -1.86 -15.36
N PHE A 48 12.80 -2.37 -15.12
CA PHE A 48 11.57 -1.61 -15.28
C PHE A 48 11.04 -1.22 -13.91
N VAL A 49 10.59 0.02 -13.75
CA VAL A 49 9.99 0.53 -12.51
C VAL A 49 8.68 1.24 -12.84
N ALA A 50 7.59 0.74 -12.26
CA ALA A 50 6.28 1.34 -12.29
C ALA A 50 6.14 2.39 -11.19
N GLU A 51 5.63 3.56 -11.57
CA GLU A 51 5.15 4.59 -10.67
C GLU A 51 3.62 4.57 -10.64
N LYS A 52 3.06 4.82 -9.46
CA LYS A 52 1.62 4.69 -9.19
C LYS A 52 0.74 5.43 -10.19
N SER A 53 1.18 6.59 -10.66
CA SER A 53 0.48 7.45 -11.63
C SER A 53 0.24 6.81 -13.00
N GLY A 54 0.91 5.71 -13.33
CA GLY A 54 0.84 5.10 -14.67
C GLY A 54 2.07 5.40 -15.54
N LEU A 55 3.11 6.03 -14.99
CA LEU A 55 4.42 6.05 -15.63
C LEU A 55 5.13 4.72 -15.42
N LEU A 56 5.68 4.18 -16.51
CA LEU A 56 6.58 3.04 -16.47
C LEU A 56 7.93 3.48 -17.01
N LYS A 57 8.95 3.40 -16.18
CA LYS A 57 10.34 3.76 -16.49
C LYS A 57 11.16 2.51 -16.82
N VAL A 58 12.14 2.66 -17.70
CA VAL A 58 13.16 1.64 -17.99
C VAL A 58 14.56 2.22 -17.80
N PHE A 59 15.43 1.43 -17.19
CA PHE A 59 16.84 1.69 -16.98
C PHE A 59 17.65 0.64 -17.74
N ASP A 60 18.76 1.05 -18.35
CA ASP A 60 19.59 0.12 -19.12
C ASP A 60 20.28 -0.92 -18.22
N SER A 61 20.53 -0.56 -16.96
CA SER A 61 21.01 -1.47 -15.92
C SER A 61 20.78 -0.88 -14.52
N LEU A 62 21.09 -1.63 -13.47
CA LEU A 62 21.13 -1.13 -12.08
C LEU A 62 22.18 -0.02 -11.86
N ALA A 63 23.16 0.13 -12.76
CA ALA A 63 24.17 1.19 -12.66
C ALA A 63 23.78 2.45 -13.43
N ASP A 64 22.67 2.42 -14.18
CA ASP A 64 22.19 3.55 -14.96
C ASP A 64 21.49 4.57 -14.04
N PRO A 65 22.02 5.79 -13.90
CA PRO A 65 21.41 6.81 -13.05
C PRO A 65 20.21 7.49 -13.74
N THR A 66 19.97 7.22 -15.02
CA THR A 66 18.96 7.90 -15.83
C THR A 66 17.90 6.94 -16.33
N ALA A 67 16.64 7.35 -16.24
CA ALA A 67 15.52 6.53 -16.70
C ALA A 67 14.98 7.05 -18.04
N THR A 68 14.60 6.14 -18.94
CA THR A 68 13.71 6.45 -20.06
C THR A 68 12.26 6.19 -19.65
N VAL A 69 11.32 7.06 -20.01
CA VAL A 69 9.88 6.75 -19.89
C VAL A 69 9.54 5.70 -20.94
N PHE A 70 9.39 4.45 -20.52
CA PHE A 70 9.01 3.34 -21.39
C PHE A 70 7.57 3.47 -21.86
N ALA A 71 6.64 3.77 -20.95
CA ALA A 71 5.24 4.01 -21.27
C ALA A 71 4.64 5.08 -20.35
N ASP A 72 3.73 5.88 -20.91
CA ASP A 72 2.95 6.88 -20.17
C ASP A 72 1.46 6.52 -20.27
N LEU A 73 0.94 5.93 -19.19
CA LEU A 73 -0.46 5.51 -19.07
C LEU A 73 -1.28 6.45 -18.18
N ARG A 74 -0.74 7.63 -17.81
CA ARG A 74 -1.38 8.54 -16.85
C ARG A 74 -2.80 8.95 -17.25
N THR A 75 -3.04 9.18 -18.54
CA THR A 75 -4.39 9.55 -19.03
C THR A 75 -5.41 8.41 -18.96
N GLN A 76 -4.96 7.17 -18.81
CA GLN A 76 -5.80 5.97 -18.71
C GLN A 76 -5.86 5.42 -17.28
N THR A 77 -4.94 5.83 -16.40
CA THR A 77 -4.78 5.31 -15.05
C THR A 77 -5.52 6.21 -14.09
N GLN A 78 -6.29 5.61 -13.18
CA GLN A 78 -6.87 6.33 -12.05
C GLN A 78 -6.01 5.99 -10.83
N ASP A 79 -5.27 6.95 -10.29
CA ASP A 79 -4.29 6.71 -9.22
C ASP A 79 -4.74 7.22 -7.85
N PHE A 80 -6.06 7.41 -7.65
CA PHE A 80 -6.61 7.89 -6.38
C PHE A 80 -6.55 6.79 -5.30
N TRP A 81 -5.98 7.09 -4.13
CA TRP A 81 -5.78 6.17 -2.99
C TRP A 81 -4.97 4.91 -3.32
N ASP A 82 -5.51 3.70 -3.19
CA ASP A 82 -4.77 2.45 -3.41
C ASP A 82 -4.65 2.12 -4.90
N ARG A 83 -5.35 2.86 -5.76
CA ARG A 83 -5.39 2.63 -7.20
C ARG A 83 -4.13 3.15 -7.89
N GLY A 84 -3.93 2.69 -9.11
CA GLY A 84 -2.83 3.12 -9.96
C GLY A 84 -2.27 1.99 -10.80
N LEU A 85 -1.04 2.15 -11.27
CA LEU A 85 -0.24 1.08 -11.87
C LEU A 85 0.44 0.29 -10.74
N LEU A 86 0.00 -0.94 -10.47
CA LEU A 86 0.43 -1.71 -9.28
C LEU A 86 1.13 -3.04 -9.62
N GLY A 87 0.84 -3.63 -10.78
CA GLY A 87 1.41 -4.89 -11.23
C GLY A 87 2.33 -4.71 -12.43
N LEU A 88 3.48 -5.39 -12.43
CA LEU A 88 4.48 -5.33 -13.49
C LEU A 88 5.17 -6.68 -13.67
N ALA A 89 5.25 -7.17 -14.91
CA ALA A 89 6.00 -8.36 -15.27
C ALA A 89 6.67 -8.20 -16.63
N VAL A 90 7.82 -8.82 -16.85
CA VAL A 90 8.51 -8.85 -18.15
C VAL A 90 8.40 -10.26 -18.73
N ASP A 91 8.22 -10.37 -20.05
CA ASP A 91 8.16 -11.68 -20.71
C ASP A 91 9.45 -12.48 -20.45
N PRO A 92 9.39 -13.77 -20.05
CA PRO A 92 10.58 -14.56 -19.78
C PRO A 92 11.49 -14.75 -21.01
N ALA A 93 10.97 -14.59 -22.22
CA ALA A 93 11.74 -14.66 -23.47
C ALA A 93 12.20 -13.29 -23.98
N PHE A 94 12.09 -12.23 -23.19
CA PHE A 94 12.55 -10.90 -23.54
C PHE A 94 14.09 -10.88 -23.77
N PRO A 95 14.61 -10.19 -24.81
CA PRO A 95 13.92 -9.28 -25.72
C PRO A 95 13.33 -9.94 -26.99
N SER A 96 13.47 -11.25 -27.17
CA SER A 96 12.92 -11.94 -28.36
C SER A 96 11.39 -11.90 -28.43
N ARG A 97 10.75 -11.88 -27.26
CA ARG A 97 9.38 -11.40 -27.06
C ARG A 97 9.47 -10.04 -26.37
N PRO A 98 9.41 -8.91 -27.10
CA PRO A 98 9.64 -7.58 -26.54
C PRO A 98 8.41 -7.08 -25.77
N TYR A 99 7.86 -7.91 -24.88
CA TYR A 99 6.62 -7.66 -24.17
C TYR A 99 6.87 -7.36 -22.69
N VAL A 100 6.21 -6.31 -22.21
CA VAL A 100 6.12 -5.95 -20.80
C VAL A 100 4.65 -5.93 -20.44
N TYR A 101 4.27 -6.54 -19.33
CA TYR A 101 2.89 -6.66 -18.91
C TYR A 101 2.65 -5.80 -17.68
N VAL A 102 1.50 -5.13 -17.66
CA VAL A 102 1.10 -4.22 -16.59
C VAL A 102 -0.27 -4.59 -16.07
N SER A 103 -0.47 -4.44 -14.77
CA SER A 103 -1.80 -4.36 -14.16
C SER A 103 -1.99 -2.97 -13.57
N TYR A 104 -3.03 -2.27 -14.00
CA TYR A 104 -3.36 -0.93 -13.53
C TYR A 104 -4.87 -0.71 -13.39
N THR A 105 -5.24 0.27 -12.57
CA THR A 105 -6.63 0.70 -12.43
C THR A 105 -7.00 1.63 -13.60
N TYR A 106 -7.78 1.12 -14.54
CA TYR A 106 -8.23 1.84 -15.73
C TYR A 106 -9.36 2.80 -15.38
N ASP A 107 -9.23 4.08 -15.74
CA ASP A 107 -10.15 5.17 -15.42
C ASP A 107 -11.45 5.14 -16.25
N ALA A 108 -12.14 4.01 -16.23
CA ALA A 108 -13.49 3.84 -16.76
C ALA A 108 -14.14 2.62 -16.14
N MET A 109 -15.48 2.59 -16.13
CA MET A 109 -16.21 1.34 -15.87
C MET A 109 -15.97 0.31 -16.99
N PRO A 110 -16.24 -0.99 -16.77
CA PRO A 110 -16.10 -2.00 -17.82
C PRO A 110 -16.82 -1.58 -19.11
N GLY A 111 -16.09 -1.62 -20.23
CA GLY A 111 -16.58 -1.18 -21.54
C GLY A 111 -16.59 0.34 -21.80
N GLY A 112 -16.17 1.15 -20.83
CA GLY A 112 -16.08 2.60 -20.95
C GLY A 112 -14.74 3.11 -21.53
N THR A 113 -14.65 4.43 -21.70
CA THR A 113 -13.47 5.13 -22.23
C THR A 113 -12.90 6.09 -21.19
N PRO A 114 -11.57 6.12 -20.98
CA PRO A 114 -10.90 7.02 -20.04
C PRO A 114 -10.48 8.33 -20.71
N PRO A 115 -10.14 9.36 -19.91
CA PRO A 115 -10.39 9.43 -18.47
C PRO A 115 -11.87 9.69 -18.18
N ARG A 116 -12.42 9.02 -17.17
CA ARG A 116 -13.77 9.28 -16.64
C ARG A 116 -13.72 10.21 -15.44
N TRP A 117 -12.78 9.98 -14.52
CA TRP A 117 -12.66 10.73 -13.27
C TRP A 117 -11.35 11.53 -13.17
N GLY A 118 -10.32 11.14 -13.94
CA GLY A 118 -8.94 11.55 -13.72
C GLY A 118 -8.44 11.09 -12.34
N ASP A 119 -7.42 11.75 -11.81
CA ASP A 119 -6.80 11.44 -10.50
C ASP A 119 -7.64 11.94 -9.30
N THR A 120 -8.95 12.03 -9.50
CA THR A 120 -9.90 12.53 -8.51
C THR A 120 -11.07 11.57 -8.36
N CYS A 121 -11.84 11.77 -7.28
CA CYS A 121 -13.18 11.21 -7.19
C CYS A 121 -14.16 12.30 -6.76
N PRO A 122 -14.83 12.97 -7.72
CA PRO A 122 -15.70 14.11 -7.41
C PRO A 122 -16.90 13.67 -6.57
N THR A 123 -17.43 14.58 -5.75
CA THR A 123 -18.64 14.34 -4.95
C THR A 123 -19.81 15.14 -5.52
N PRO A 124 -20.90 14.51 -5.99
CA PRO A 124 -21.08 13.06 -6.20
C PRO A 124 -20.25 12.51 -7.40
N PRO A 125 -19.93 11.21 -7.47
CA PRO A 125 -20.38 10.11 -6.59
C PRO A 125 -19.70 10.00 -5.23
N GLY A 126 -18.53 10.63 -5.02
CA GLY A 126 -17.76 10.56 -3.77
C GLY A 126 -16.99 9.25 -3.62
N ALA A 127 -15.78 9.32 -3.06
CA ALA A 127 -14.87 8.17 -2.97
C ALA A 127 -15.37 7.06 -2.05
N THR A 128 -15.99 7.46 -0.94
CA THR A 128 -16.49 6.57 0.12
C THR A 128 -18.02 6.52 0.18
N ASP A 129 -18.69 7.26 -0.71
CA ASP A 129 -20.15 7.28 -0.89
C ASP A 129 -20.54 6.24 -1.95
N ASP A 130 -20.96 6.66 -3.15
CA ASP A 130 -21.32 5.74 -4.24
C ASP A 130 -20.08 5.10 -4.88
N GLY A 131 -18.89 5.69 -4.72
CA GLY A 131 -17.64 5.22 -5.28
C GLY A 131 -17.44 5.62 -6.75
N CYS A 132 -16.22 6.02 -7.09
CA CYS A 132 -15.83 6.26 -8.48
C CYS A 132 -15.52 4.93 -9.16
N VAL A 133 -16.52 4.35 -9.82
CA VAL A 133 -16.39 3.03 -10.46
C VAL A 133 -15.37 3.05 -11.58
N VAL A 134 -14.45 2.09 -11.51
CA VAL A 134 -13.31 1.89 -12.44
C VAL A 134 -13.18 0.40 -12.81
N THR A 135 -12.20 0.08 -13.63
CA THR A 135 -11.90 -1.30 -14.06
C THR A 135 -10.47 -1.67 -13.70
N GLY A 136 -10.26 -2.82 -13.05
CA GLY A 136 -8.95 -3.46 -13.06
C GLY A 136 -8.58 -3.90 -14.48
N ARG A 137 -7.38 -3.54 -14.95
CA ARG A 137 -6.92 -3.87 -16.30
C ARG A 137 -5.61 -4.62 -16.24
N VAL A 138 -5.47 -5.62 -17.10
CA VAL A 138 -4.19 -6.26 -17.42
C VAL A 138 -3.92 -6.02 -18.90
N SER A 139 -2.74 -5.53 -19.23
CA SER A 139 -2.35 -5.22 -20.61
C SER A 139 -0.94 -5.72 -20.92
N GLN A 140 -0.73 -6.10 -22.16
CA GLN A 140 0.59 -6.33 -22.76
C GLN A 140 1.03 -5.04 -23.49
N LEU A 141 2.24 -4.58 -23.23
CA LEU A 141 2.91 -3.46 -23.90
C LEU A 141 4.01 -4.02 -24.80
N THR A 142 4.07 -3.59 -26.06
CA THR A 142 5.13 -4.01 -26.99
C THR A 142 6.21 -2.95 -27.06
N MET A 143 7.46 -3.32 -26.79
CA MET A 143 8.62 -2.45 -26.93
C MET A 143 9.04 -2.33 -28.40
N GLY A 144 9.21 -1.10 -28.87
CA GLY A 144 9.76 -0.77 -30.18
C GLY A 144 11.29 -0.59 -30.16
N ALA A 145 11.87 -0.32 -31.34
CA ALA A 145 13.32 -0.19 -31.51
C ALA A 145 13.95 0.97 -30.70
N ALA A 146 13.16 1.98 -30.32
CA ALA A 146 13.62 3.10 -29.50
C ALA A 146 13.67 2.79 -27.99
N GLY A 147 13.38 1.56 -27.57
CA GLY A 147 13.33 1.18 -26.16
C GLY A 147 12.09 1.66 -25.42
N THR A 148 11.07 2.18 -26.13
CA THR A 148 9.79 2.62 -25.57
C THR A 148 8.63 1.75 -26.07
N ALA A 149 7.51 1.76 -25.38
CA ALA A 149 6.30 1.07 -25.80
C ALA A 149 5.72 1.71 -27.07
N VAL A 150 5.32 0.89 -28.04
CA VAL A 150 4.70 1.32 -29.31
C VAL A 150 3.25 0.88 -29.45
N SER A 151 2.79 -0.05 -28.61
CA SER A 151 1.39 -0.49 -28.58
C SER A 151 1.01 -1.05 -27.21
N GLU A 152 -0.28 -0.94 -26.89
CA GLU A 152 -0.92 -1.60 -25.76
C GLU A 152 -2.00 -2.57 -26.28
N LYS A 153 -1.98 -3.81 -25.79
CA LYS A 153 -3.01 -4.83 -26.02
C LYS A 153 -3.68 -5.18 -24.68
N PRO A 154 -4.95 -4.81 -24.47
CA PRO A 154 -5.69 -5.22 -23.28
C PRO A 154 -5.93 -6.74 -23.28
N LEU A 155 -5.73 -7.37 -22.13
CA LEU A 155 -5.94 -8.81 -21.91
C LEU A 155 -7.13 -9.09 -20.98
N VAL A 156 -7.32 -8.26 -19.96
CA VAL A 156 -8.45 -8.33 -19.00
C VAL A 156 -9.06 -6.94 -18.87
N THR A 157 -10.38 -6.83 -19.03
CA THR A 157 -11.09 -5.54 -19.20
C THR A 157 -12.45 -5.45 -18.51
N ASP A 158 -12.88 -6.51 -17.80
CA ASP A 158 -14.21 -6.65 -17.20
C ASP A 158 -14.20 -6.72 -15.66
N TRP A 159 -13.12 -6.28 -15.03
CA TRP A 159 -12.93 -6.32 -13.58
C TRP A 159 -13.44 -5.06 -12.88
N CYS A 160 -14.75 -4.99 -12.62
CA CYS A 160 -15.36 -3.82 -11.96
C CYS A 160 -14.83 -3.59 -10.53
N GLN A 161 -14.58 -2.32 -10.17
CA GLN A 161 -14.23 -1.90 -8.81
C GLN A 161 -15.05 -0.65 -8.45
N GLN A 162 -15.73 -0.65 -7.31
CA GLN A 162 -16.58 0.46 -6.89
C GLN A 162 -15.79 1.47 -6.06
N TYR A 163 -15.03 0.97 -5.08
CA TYR A 163 -14.32 1.80 -4.10
C TYR A 163 -12.83 1.95 -4.42
N PRO A 164 -12.16 2.96 -3.84
CA PRO A 164 -10.78 3.31 -4.17
C PRO A 164 -9.71 2.46 -3.47
N SER A 165 -10.12 1.51 -2.61
CA SER A 165 -9.24 0.56 -1.93
C SER A 165 -9.33 -0.83 -2.55
N HIS A 166 -8.38 -1.70 -2.17
CA HIS A 166 -8.35 -3.12 -2.54
C HIS A 166 -8.52 -3.35 -4.05
N SER A 167 -7.76 -2.58 -4.83
CA SER A 167 -7.91 -2.54 -6.28
C SER A 167 -7.33 -3.81 -6.91
N ILE A 168 -6.27 -3.66 -7.68
CA ILE A 168 -5.50 -4.75 -8.29
C ILE A 168 -4.25 -5.05 -7.45
N GLY A 169 -3.41 -5.98 -7.88
CA GLY A 169 -2.19 -6.34 -7.16
C GLY A 169 -1.07 -6.85 -8.05
N SER A 170 -0.49 -7.98 -7.68
CA SER A 170 0.66 -8.58 -8.34
C SER A 170 0.38 -9.06 -9.77
N LEU A 171 1.43 -8.99 -10.58
CA LEU A 171 1.51 -9.62 -11.90
C LEU A 171 2.84 -10.38 -11.97
N ALA A 172 2.83 -11.65 -12.37
CA ALA A 172 4.06 -12.45 -12.49
C ALA A 172 3.89 -13.59 -13.49
N PHE A 173 5.00 -14.03 -14.09
CA PHE A 173 5.03 -15.28 -14.84
C PHE A 173 5.27 -16.47 -13.91
N GLY A 174 4.48 -17.52 -14.07
CA GLY A 174 4.72 -18.79 -13.41
C GLY A 174 5.75 -19.65 -14.16
N PRO A 175 6.22 -20.74 -13.53
CA PRO A 175 7.18 -21.67 -14.13
C PRO A 175 6.63 -22.42 -15.36
N ASP A 176 5.32 -22.38 -15.56
CA ASP A 176 4.60 -22.98 -16.68
C ASP A 176 4.42 -22.02 -17.88
N GLY A 177 4.96 -20.80 -17.78
CA GLY A 177 4.87 -19.77 -18.82
C GLY A 177 3.51 -19.05 -18.90
N ALA A 178 2.58 -19.34 -17.98
CA ALA A 178 1.35 -18.57 -17.86
C ALA A 178 1.62 -17.22 -17.17
N LEU A 179 0.78 -16.23 -17.48
CA LEU A 179 0.76 -14.96 -16.77
C LEU A 179 -0.27 -15.06 -15.64
N TYR A 180 0.16 -14.68 -14.43
CA TYR A 180 -0.69 -14.67 -13.25
C TYR A 180 -0.96 -13.25 -12.83
N ALA A 181 -2.21 -12.97 -12.52
CA ALA A 181 -2.65 -11.66 -12.04
C ALA A 181 -3.50 -11.85 -10.79
N GLY A 182 -3.31 -11.01 -9.78
CA GLY A 182 -4.16 -11.02 -8.60
C GLY A 182 -4.67 -9.63 -8.26
N GLY A 183 -5.68 -9.57 -7.42
CA GLY A 183 -6.28 -8.30 -6.99
C GLY A 183 -7.36 -8.48 -5.93
N GLY A 184 -7.68 -7.37 -5.30
CA GLY A 184 -8.60 -7.33 -4.18
C GLY A 184 -10.07 -7.36 -4.58
N ASP A 185 -10.92 -7.27 -3.57
CA ASP A 185 -12.37 -7.32 -3.71
C ASP A 185 -12.97 -6.05 -4.33
N GLY A 186 -12.22 -4.94 -4.38
CA GLY A 186 -12.66 -3.63 -4.87
C GLY A 186 -13.87 -3.07 -4.14
N ALA A 187 -14.08 -3.49 -2.88
CA ALA A 187 -15.20 -3.16 -2.01
C ALA A 187 -14.83 -2.10 -0.97
N SER A 188 -15.80 -1.62 -0.19
CA SER A 188 -15.53 -0.64 0.86
C SER A 188 -14.64 -1.24 1.96
N PHE A 189 -13.64 -0.47 2.38
CA PHE A 189 -12.79 -0.79 3.54
C PHE A 189 -13.40 -0.31 4.87
N ASN A 190 -14.35 0.63 4.83
CA ASN A 190 -14.90 1.30 6.02
C ASN A 190 -16.03 0.52 6.69
N PHE A 191 -16.78 -0.27 5.94
CA PHE A 191 -18.02 -0.88 6.42
C PHE A 191 -18.25 -2.25 5.76
N THR A 192 -19.15 -3.05 6.34
CA THR A 192 -19.51 -4.37 5.81
C THR A 192 -20.25 -4.19 4.48
N ASP A 193 -19.52 -4.24 3.38
CA ASP A 193 -20.05 -4.02 2.04
C ASP A 193 -20.55 -5.31 1.41
N TYR A 194 -21.86 -5.37 1.21
CA TYR A 194 -22.57 -6.43 0.50
C TYR A 194 -23.31 -5.87 -0.73
N GLY A 195 -22.96 -4.67 -1.20
CA GLY A 195 -23.62 -3.99 -2.32
C GLY A 195 -24.82 -3.13 -1.92
N GLN A 196 -24.92 -2.72 -0.65
CA GLN A 196 -26.02 -1.88 -0.14
C GLN A 196 -25.98 -0.43 -0.63
N VAL A 197 -24.89 0.00 -1.28
CA VAL A 197 -24.74 1.35 -1.83
C VAL A 197 -24.78 1.28 -3.34
N LYS A 198 -25.98 1.42 -3.91
CA LYS A 198 -26.31 1.45 -5.35
C LYS A 198 -25.87 0.27 -6.20
N ASN A 199 -25.05 -0.66 -5.72
CA ASN A 199 -24.62 -1.84 -6.46
C ASN A 199 -24.11 -1.51 -7.88
N LEU A 200 -23.18 -0.56 -8.00
CA LEU A 200 -22.85 -0.02 -9.32
C LEU A 200 -22.17 -1.02 -10.27
N CYS A 201 -21.62 -2.11 -9.72
CA CYS A 201 -21.09 -3.23 -10.50
C CYS A 201 -22.15 -4.24 -10.97
N GLY A 202 -23.43 -4.06 -10.59
CA GLY A 202 -24.54 -4.89 -11.07
C GLY A 202 -24.54 -6.31 -10.52
N ASP A 203 -24.16 -6.48 -9.25
CA ASP A 203 -24.14 -7.76 -8.58
C ASP A 203 -25.55 -8.33 -8.29
N PRO A 204 -25.75 -9.65 -8.35
CA PRO A 204 -27.02 -10.27 -8.01
C PRO A 204 -27.52 -9.93 -6.59
N PRO A 205 -28.85 -10.00 -6.36
CA PRO A 205 -29.89 -10.42 -7.29
C PRO A 205 -30.50 -9.29 -8.13
N SER A 206 -30.05 -8.05 -7.94
CA SER A 206 -30.70 -6.86 -8.51
C SER A 206 -29.79 -6.12 -9.49
N PRO A 207 -30.33 -5.36 -10.46
CA PRO A 207 -29.50 -4.64 -11.44
C PRO A 207 -28.69 -3.52 -10.80
N ALA A 208 -27.71 -3.01 -11.55
CA ALA A 208 -26.93 -1.85 -11.13
C ALA A 208 -27.83 -0.62 -10.86
N GLY A 209 -27.48 0.16 -9.85
CA GLY A 209 -28.26 1.31 -9.37
C GLY A 209 -29.26 0.98 -8.25
N THR A 210 -29.31 -0.26 -7.77
CA THR A 210 -30.21 -0.69 -6.69
C THR A 210 -29.44 -1.09 -5.43
N ASN A 211 -29.97 -0.80 -4.25
CA ASN A 211 -29.35 -1.24 -3.00
C ASN A 211 -29.65 -2.71 -2.75
N LEU A 212 -28.62 -3.53 -2.53
CA LEU A 212 -28.80 -4.91 -2.11
C LEU A 212 -29.12 -5.01 -0.61
N THR A 213 -29.83 -6.06 -0.21
CA THR A 213 -30.23 -6.29 1.18
C THR A 213 -29.99 -7.74 1.61
N PRO A 214 -29.57 -7.99 2.87
CA PRO A 214 -29.48 -9.34 3.38
C PRO A 214 -30.86 -10.03 3.45
N PRO A 215 -30.92 -11.37 3.36
CA PRO A 215 -29.77 -12.27 3.38
C PRO A 215 -29.18 -12.57 1.98
N ASP A 216 -29.87 -12.18 0.91
CA ASP A 216 -29.56 -12.64 -0.46
C ASP A 216 -28.63 -11.71 -1.24
N ALA A 217 -28.11 -10.65 -0.63
CA ALA A 217 -27.14 -9.77 -1.26
C ALA A 217 -25.85 -10.51 -1.65
N GLU A 218 -25.30 -10.20 -2.82
CA GLU A 218 -24.08 -10.83 -3.34
C GLU A 218 -23.05 -9.83 -3.91
N GLY A 219 -23.21 -8.53 -3.63
CA GLY A 219 -22.31 -7.48 -4.09
C GLY A 219 -21.23 -7.10 -3.08
N GLY A 220 -20.52 -6.01 -3.34
CA GLY A 220 -19.48 -5.52 -2.45
C GLY A 220 -18.34 -6.54 -2.31
N ALA A 221 -17.95 -6.85 -1.07
CA ALA A 221 -16.87 -7.81 -0.80
C ALA A 221 -17.26 -9.26 -1.14
N LEU A 222 -18.56 -9.60 -1.21
CA LEU A 222 -19.03 -10.93 -1.60
C LEU A 222 -18.70 -11.30 -3.05
N ARG A 223 -18.22 -10.35 -3.86
CA ARG A 223 -17.65 -10.63 -5.18
C ARG A 223 -16.46 -11.59 -5.12
N SER A 224 -15.70 -11.59 -4.02
CA SER A 224 -14.64 -12.59 -3.76
C SER A 224 -15.16 -14.04 -3.65
N GLN A 225 -16.47 -14.22 -3.46
CA GLN A 225 -17.16 -15.51 -3.43
C GLN A 225 -18.02 -15.75 -4.69
N SER A 226 -17.78 -15.00 -5.77
CA SER A 226 -18.60 -15.06 -6.99
C SER A 226 -18.55 -16.42 -7.70
N VAL A 227 -17.44 -17.16 -7.56
CA VAL A 227 -17.29 -18.54 -8.08
C VAL A 227 -18.34 -19.50 -7.50
N ARG A 228 -18.83 -19.23 -6.28
CA ARG A 228 -19.86 -20.04 -5.60
C ARG A 228 -21.28 -19.63 -5.99
N ARG A 229 -21.46 -18.69 -6.92
CA ARG A 229 -22.80 -18.26 -7.37
C ARG A 229 -23.52 -19.39 -8.11
N PRO A 230 -24.86 -19.45 -8.01
CA PRO A 230 -25.64 -20.38 -8.83
C PRO A 230 -25.31 -20.25 -10.32
N ALA A 231 -25.38 -21.37 -11.04
CA ALA A 231 -25.16 -21.38 -12.49
C ALA A 231 -26.07 -20.36 -13.20
N GLY A 232 -25.49 -19.59 -14.12
CA GLY A 232 -26.19 -18.52 -14.86
C GLY A 232 -26.05 -17.12 -14.25
N GLN A 233 -25.54 -17.00 -13.02
CA GLN A 233 -25.09 -15.70 -12.49
C GLN A 233 -23.63 -15.43 -12.87
N PRO A 234 -23.23 -14.15 -13.02
CA PRO A 234 -21.89 -13.79 -13.47
C PRO A 234 -20.81 -14.11 -12.42
N VAL A 235 -19.70 -14.68 -12.87
CA VAL A 235 -18.47 -14.79 -12.08
C VAL A 235 -17.60 -13.54 -12.36
N VAL A 236 -17.05 -12.96 -11.30
CA VAL A 236 -16.23 -11.74 -11.38
C VAL A 236 -14.85 -12.00 -10.78
N LEU A 237 -13.87 -11.17 -11.13
CA LEU A 237 -12.44 -11.40 -10.86
C LEU A 237 -11.96 -10.83 -9.52
N ASN A 238 -12.84 -10.18 -8.77
CA ASN A 238 -12.55 -9.56 -7.48
C ASN A 238 -12.14 -10.61 -6.44
N GLY A 239 -11.11 -10.33 -5.64
CA GLY A 239 -10.64 -11.18 -4.55
C GLY A 239 -10.16 -12.56 -5.03
N ALA A 240 -9.44 -12.60 -6.16
CA ALA A 240 -9.01 -13.82 -6.82
C ALA A 240 -7.59 -13.73 -7.40
N ILE A 241 -6.98 -14.90 -7.63
CA ILE A 241 -5.77 -15.07 -8.43
C ILE A 241 -6.16 -15.75 -9.75
N LEU A 242 -5.69 -15.15 -10.84
CA LEU A 242 -5.96 -15.54 -12.22
C LEU A 242 -4.72 -16.21 -12.81
N ARG A 243 -4.94 -17.23 -13.65
CA ARG A 243 -3.91 -17.87 -14.49
C ARG A 243 -4.34 -17.78 -15.94
N ILE A 244 -3.70 -16.90 -16.70
CA ILE A 244 -4.11 -16.52 -18.06
C ILE A 244 -3.01 -16.76 -19.09
N ASN A 245 -3.43 -16.98 -20.33
CA ASN A 245 -2.55 -17.01 -21.47
C ASN A 245 -2.00 -15.58 -21.72
N PRO A 246 -0.68 -15.37 -21.75
CA PRO A 246 -0.09 -14.04 -21.89
C PRO A 246 -0.40 -13.38 -23.26
N ASP A 247 -0.69 -14.17 -24.29
CA ASP A 247 -0.98 -13.66 -25.63
C ASP A 247 -2.46 -13.33 -25.84
N THR A 248 -3.38 -13.99 -25.14
CA THR A 248 -4.84 -13.85 -25.40
C THR A 248 -5.64 -13.32 -24.23
N GLY A 249 -5.16 -13.43 -22.99
CA GLY A 249 -5.93 -13.10 -21.78
C GLY A 249 -6.98 -14.14 -21.39
N GLU A 250 -7.13 -15.22 -22.16
CA GLU A 250 -8.02 -16.34 -21.79
C GLU A 250 -7.44 -17.17 -20.65
N GLY A 251 -8.30 -17.84 -19.89
CA GLY A 251 -7.88 -18.82 -18.89
C GLY A 251 -7.04 -19.94 -19.51
N MET A 252 -5.96 -20.31 -18.84
CA MET A 252 -5.10 -21.39 -19.31
C MET A 252 -5.82 -22.76 -19.27
N PRO A 253 -5.50 -23.68 -20.19
CA PRO A 253 -5.93 -25.07 -20.06
C PRO A 253 -5.48 -25.66 -18.71
N GLY A 254 -6.33 -26.50 -18.14
CA GLY A 254 -6.09 -27.14 -16.84
C GLY A 254 -6.54 -26.32 -15.63
N ASN A 255 -6.90 -25.04 -15.79
CA ASN A 255 -7.48 -24.26 -14.70
C ASN A 255 -8.72 -24.95 -14.10
N PRO A 256 -9.01 -24.76 -12.80
CA PRO A 256 -10.08 -25.46 -12.08
C PRO A 256 -11.46 -25.39 -12.76
N PHE A 257 -11.75 -24.27 -13.41
CA PHE A 257 -13.02 -24.02 -14.09
C PHE A 257 -12.89 -23.93 -15.61
N ALA A 258 -11.87 -24.55 -16.22
CA ALA A 258 -11.60 -24.46 -17.66
C ALA A 258 -12.81 -24.87 -18.54
N GLY A 259 -13.71 -25.71 -18.04
CA GLY A 259 -14.94 -26.11 -18.73
C GLY A 259 -16.12 -25.14 -18.61
N SER A 260 -15.98 -24.04 -17.85
CA SER A 260 -17.06 -23.07 -17.65
C SER A 260 -17.36 -22.27 -18.91
N ALA A 261 -18.64 -21.99 -19.14
CA ALA A 261 -19.08 -21.07 -20.18
C ALA A 261 -18.68 -19.60 -19.86
N ASP A 262 -18.57 -19.27 -18.57
CA ASP A 262 -18.14 -17.95 -18.10
C ASP A 262 -16.61 -17.80 -18.25
N ALA A 263 -16.17 -16.77 -18.97
CA ALA A 263 -14.76 -16.52 -19.24
C ALA A 263 -13.97 -16.19 -17.97
N ASN A 264 -14.56 -15.47 -17.02
CA ASN A 264 -13.90 -15.11 -15.77
C ASN A 264 -13.71 -16.33 -14.87
N ALA A 265 -14.70 -17.22 -14.82
CA ALA A 265 -14.53 -18.49 -14.13
C ALA A 265 -13.31 -19.25 -14.68
N ARG A 266 -13.16 -19.35 -16.01
CA ARG A 266 -12.02 -20.04 -16.63
C ARG A 266 -10.66 -19.46 -16.25
N ARG A 267 -10.58 -18.18 -15.87
CA ARG A 267 -9.33 -17.50 -15.48
C ARG A 267 -8.92 -17.78 -14.04
N ILE A 268 -9.87 -18.00 -13.14
CA ILE A 268 -9.64 -18.09 -11.70
C ILE A 268 -9.02 -19.44 -11.32
N ILE A 269 -7.95 -19.38 -10.50
CA ILE A 269 -7.34 -20.55 -9.86
C ILE A 269 -7.50 -20.55 -8.34
N ALA A 270 -7.67 -19.39 -7.71
CA ALA A 270 -7.98 -19.28 -6.29
C ALA A 270 -8.81 -18.02 -6.04
N TYR A 271 -9.63 -18.03 -4.99
CA TYR A 271 -10.57 -16.95 -4.68
C TYR A 271 -10.82 -16.83 -3.17
N GLY A 272 -11.64 -15.85 -2.78
CA GLY A 272 -11.95 -15.61 -1.38
C GLY A 272 -10.86 -14.85 -0.64
N MET A 273 -10.19 -13.93 -1.31
CA MET A 273 -9.24 -12.97 -0.71
C MET A 273 -9.87 -11.58 -0.55
N ARG A 274 -9.38 -10.80 0.41
CA ARG A 274 -9.81 -9.40 0.62
C ARG A 274 -9.05 -8.44 -0.27
N ASN A 275 -7.75 -8.37 -0.07
CA ASN A 275 -6.83 -7.51 -0.77
C ASN A 275 -5.54 -8.29 -0.99
N GLN A 276 -5.61 -9.19 -1.98
CA GLN A 276 -4.48 -9.91 -2.51
C GLN A 276 -3.49 -8.90 -3.10
N PHE A 277 -2.52 -8.45 -2.29
CA PHE A 277 -1.64 -7.36 -2.69
C PHE A 277 -0.43 -7.89 -3.46
N ARG A 278 0.31 -8.84 -2.88
CA ARG A 278 1.49 -9.45 -3.50
C ARG A 278 1.49 -10.97 -3.39
N PHE A 279 1.92 -11.64 -4.45
CA PHE A 279 2.21 -13.07 -4.44
C PHE A 279 3.57 -13.36 -5.10
N GLY A 280 4.13 -14.53 -4.82
CA GLY A 280 5.37 -15.04 -5.40
C GLY A 280 5.35 -16.55 -5.57
N PHE A 281 6.17 -17.06 -6.50
CA PHE A 281 6.34 -18.48 -6.75
C PHE A 281 7.50 -19.04 -5.93
N ARG A 282 7.29 -20.20 -5.30
CA ARG A 282 8.40 -20.91 -4.67
C ARG A 282 9.32 -21.52 -5.75
N PRO A 283 10.62 -21.18 -5.79
CA PRO A 283 11.53 -21.59 -6.86
C PRO A 283 11.54 -23.10 -7.10
N GLY A 284 11.54 -23.49 -8.37
CA GLY A 284 11.55 -24.90 -8.78
C GLY A 284 10.25 -25.67 -8.54
N THR A 285 9.17 -25.00 -8.13
CA THR A 285 7.86 -25.62 -7.87
C THR A 285 6.73 -24.84 -8.56
N GLY A 286 5.53 -25.42 -8.60
CA GLY A 286 4.30 -24.72 -9.03
C GLY A 286 3.55 -24.05 -7.87
N GLU A 287 4.16 -23.87 -6.70
CA GLU A 287 3.48 -23.28 -5.55
C GLU A 287 3.41 -21.75 -5.65
N ILE A 288 2.25 -21.18 -5.34
CA ILE A 288 2.06 -19.74 -5.13
C ILE A 288 1.90 -19.49 -3.64
N TRP A 289 2.58 -18.46 -3.16
CA TRP A 289 2.39 -17.91 -1.82
C TRP A 289 1.91 -16.47 -1.98
N SER A 290 0.85 -16.11 -1.28
CA SER A 290 0.14 -14.86 -1.48
C SER A 290 -0.08 -14.15 -0.15
N GLY A 291 0.35 -12.90 -0.06
CA GLY A 291 -0.08 -11.98 0.98
C GLY A 291 -1.52 -11.53 0.71
N ASP A 292 -2.36 -11.59 1.73
CA ASP A 292 -3.71 -11.03 1.73
C ASP A 292 -3.87 -10.09 2.93
N VAL A 293 -4.21 -8.82 2.64
CA VAL A 293 -4.39 -7.79 3.67
C VAL A 293 -5.81 -7.91 4.23
N GLY A 294 -5.92 -8.28 5.50
CA GLY A 294 -7.20 -8.45 6.19
C GLY A 294 -7.84 -7.12 6.60
N TRP A 295 -8.84 -7.17 7.47
CA TRP A 295 -9.64 -5.99 7.82
C TRP A 295 -9.24 -5.39 9.17
N ASN A 296 -9.56 -6.07 10.28
CA ASN A 296 -9.45 -5.52 11.63
C ASN A 296 -8.41 -6.24 12.49
N ALA A 297 -8.05 -7.48 12.14
CA ALA A 297 -7.36 -8.37 13.07
C ALA A 297 -6.16 -9.08 12.45
N TRP A 298 -6.28 -9.57 11.22
CA TRP A 298 -5.32 -10.55 10.69
C TRP A 298 -4.73 -10.12 9.36
N GLU A 299 -3.42 -10.32 9.21
CA GLU A 299 -2.78 -10.44 7.90
C GLU A 299 -2.51 -11.90 7.60
N GLU A 300 -2.52 -12.26 6.32
CA GLU A 300 -2.44 -13.65 5.90
C GLU A 300 -1.34 -13.89 4.86
N ILE A 301 -0.70 -15.05 4.98
CA ILE A 301 0.06 -15.69 3.91
C ILE A 301 -0.71 -16.95 3.53
N ASN A 302 -1.29 -16.91 2.34
CA ASN A 302 -2.07 -17.98 1.73
C ASN A 302 -1.18 -18.81 0.80
N ARG A 303 -1.34 -20.13 0.78
CA ARG A 303 -0.53 -21.06 -0.04
C ARG A 303 -1.42 -21.86 -0.98
N ILE A 304 -1.09 -21.81 -2.27
CA ILE A 304 -1.64 -22.65 -3.33
C ILE A 304 -0.56 -23.67 -3.67
N THR A 305 -0.82 -24.96 -3.41
CA THR A 305 0.22 -25.98 -3.49
C THR A 305 0.61 -26.35 -4.92
N ASN A 306 -0.28 -26.12 -5.88
CA ASN A 306 0.00 -26.33 -7.29
C ASN A 306 -0.91 -25.45 -8.16
N ALA A 307 -0.37 -24.36 -8.68
CA ALA A 307 -1.12 -23.39 -9.47
C ALA A 307 -1.65 -23.91 -10.82
N GLY A 308 -1.18 -25.07 -11.28
CA GLY A 308 -1.57 -25.69 -12.55
C GLY A 308 -2.53 -26.87 -12.42
N ASP A 309 -3.01 -27.19 -11.21
CA ASP A 309 -4.00 -28.24 -11.03
C ASP A 309 -5.45 -27.74 -11.19
N SER A 310 -6.39 -28.67 -11.07
CA SER A 310 -7.82 -28.40 -11.23
C SER A 310 -8.53 -28.07 -9.91
N VAL A 311 -7.80 -27.78 -8.83
CA VAL A 311 -8.35 -27.44 -7.52
C VAL A 311 -8.31 -25.92 -7.36
N ALA A 312 -9.44 -25.34 -6.93
CA ALA A 312 -9.47 -23.93 -6.58
C ALA A 312 -9.55 -23.76 -5.06
N GLU A 313 -8.52 -23.15 -4.48
CA GLU A 313 -8.55 -22.77 -3.07
C GLU A 313 -9.49 -21.58 -2.84
N ASN A 314 -10.30 -21.67 -1.78
CA ASN A 314 -11.16 -20.59 -1.30
C ASN A 314 -10.64 -20.10 0.05
N PHE A 315 -10.04 -18.92 0.12
CA PHE A 315 -9.47 -18.38 1.37
C PHE A 315 -10.52 -17.74 2.30
N GLY A 316 -11.80 -17.76 1.90
CA GLY A 316 -12.92 -17.57 2.81
C GLY A 316 -13.41 -16.13 3.01
N TRP A 317 -12.66 -15.10 2.60
CA TRP A 317 -13.14 -13.72 2.63
C TRP A 317 -14.43 -13.56 1.79
N PRO A 318 -15.43 -12.76 2.21
CA PRO A 318 -15.46 -11.93 3.41
C PRO A 318 -16.03 -12.62 4.65
N CYS A 319 -16.34 -13.91 4.54
CA CYS A 319 -16.95 -14.65 5.62
C CYS A 319 -15.94 -15.02 6.71
N TYR A 320 -14.67 -15.19 6.34
CA TYR A 320 -13.56 -15.40 7.26
C TYR A 320 -12.52 -14.29 7.15
N GLU A 321 -11.87 -14.01 8.28
CA GLU A 321 -10.65 -13.22 8.38
C GLU A 321 -9.69 -13.99 9.29
N GLY A 322 -8.56 -14.43 8.75
CA GLY A 322 -7.76 -15.49 9.34
C GLY A 322 -8.53 -16.81 9.36
N ALA A 323 -8.52 -17.50 10.50
CA ALA A 323 -9.30 -18.72 10.70
C ALA A 323 -10.71 -18.43 11.27
N ASP A 324 -10.99 -17.19 11.67
CA ASP A 324 -12.18 -16.83 12.41
C ASP A 324 -13.26 -16.25 11.50
N ARG A 325 -14.53 -16.36 11.91
CA ARG A 325 -15.63 -15.72 11.20
C ARG A 325 -15.52 -14.21 11.33
N GLN A 326 -15.65 -13.51 10.21
CA GLN A 326 -15.63 -12.06 10.19
C GLN A 326 -16.96 -11.53 10.76
N ALA A 327 -16.92 -10.87 11.91
CA ALA A 327 -18.12 -10.56 12.69
C ALA A 327 -19.12 -9.62 11.98
N GLY A 328 -18.65 -8.75 11.08
CA GLY A 328 -19.48 -7.89 10.23
C GLY A 328 -20.35 -8.70 9.27
N TYR A 329 -19.74 -9.64 8.55
CA TYR A 329 -20.43 -10.49 7.58
C TYR A 329 -21.24 -11.61 8.21
N ASP A 330 -20.77 -12.20 9.33
CA ASP A 330 -21.56 -13.12 10.17
C ASP A 330 -22.78 -12.40 10.77
N GLY A 331 -22.59 -11.19 11.30
CA GLY A 331 -23.68 -10.36 11.82
C GLY A 331 -24.70 -9.96 10.75
N ALA A 332 -24.28 -9.73 9.50
CA ALA A 332 -25.19 -9.49 8.38
C ALA A 332 -26.04 -10.72 8.03
N ASN A 333 -25.56 -11.92 8.38
CA ASN A 333 -26.23 -13.22 8.20
C ASN A 333 -26.68 -13.39 6.73
N LEU A 334 -25.69 -13.26 5.85
CA LEU A 334 -25.81 -13.39 4.40
C LEU A 334 -25.82 -14.88 4.03
N THR A 335 -26.77 -15.30 3.19
CA THR A 335 -26.94 -16.71 2.76
C THR A 335 -25.62 -17.32 2.26
N ARG A 336 -24.80 -16.52 1.59
CA ARG A 336 -23.50 -16.92 1.03
C ARG A 336 -22.44 -17.23 2.09
N CYS A 337 -22.46 -16.53 3.21
CA CYS A 337 -21.59 -16.81 4.34
C CYS A 337 -22.14 -17.94 5.21
N GLU A 338 -23.44 -17.97 5.50
CA GLU A 338 -24.06 -19.07 6.25
C GLU A 338 -23.85 -20.44 5.59
N SER A 339 -23.93 -20.48 4.26
CA SER A 339 -23.61 -21.70 3.50
C SER A 339 -22.14 -22.10 3.59
N LEU A 340 -21.20 -21.14 3.66
CA LEU A 340 -19.77 -21.45 3.82
C LEU A 340 -19.46 -21.92 5.25
N TYR A 341 -20.07 -21.29 6.25
CA TYR A 341 -19.93 -21.67 7.64
C TYR A 341 -20.44 -23.07 7.93
N SER A 342 -21.54 -23.46 7.29
CA SER A 342 -22.16 -24.79 7.49
C SER A 342 -21.48 -25.89 6.69
N ALA A 343 -21.07 -25.61 5.45
CA ALA A 343 -20.35 -26.58 4.64
C ALA A 343 -18.92 -26.83 5.14
N GLY A 344 -18.30 -25.81 5.75
CA GLY A 344 -16.85 -25.74 5.83
C GLY A 344 -16.23 -25.60 4.43
N GLY A 345 -14.90 -25.54 4.35
CA GLY A 345 -14.20 -25.56 3.06
C GLY A 345 -13.54 -24.25 2.66
N GLN A 346 -13.37 -23.31 3.60
CA GLN A 346 -12.31 -22.33 3.49
C GLN A 346 -10.95 -23.01 3.68
N THR A 347 -9.99 -22.65 2.85
CA THR A 347 -8.58 -22.96 3.04
C THR A 347 -8.03 -21.98 4.07
N VAL A 348 -7.55 -22.49 5.20
CA VAL A 348 -6.93 -21.64 6.22
C VAL A 348 -5.59 -21.08 5.73
N PRO A 349 -5.20 -19.87 6.15
CA PRO A 349 -3.89 -19.33 5.83
C PRO A 349 -2.77 -20.25 6.27
N TYR A 350 -1.69 -20.29 5.47
CA TYR A 350 -0.48 -21.00 5.84
C TYR A 350 0.17 -20.37 7.08
N TYR A 351 0.13 -19.04 7.14
CA TYR A 351 0.52 -18.24 8.28
C TYR A 351 -0.40 -17.04 8.39
N ALA A 352 -0.80 -16.69 9.61
CA ALA A 352 -1.52 -15.45 9.88
C ALA A 352 -0.92 -14.79 11.12
N TYR A 353 -0.85 -13.46 11.13
CA TYR A 353 -0.36 -12.70 12.26
C TYR A 353 -1.31 -11.57 12.63
N HIS A 354 -1.51 -11.41 13.94
CA HIS A 354 -2.47 -10.46 14.46
C HIS A 354 -1.89 -9.04 14.40
N HIS A 355 -2.74 -8.05 14.11
CA HIS A 355 -2.36 -6.64 14.05
C HIS A 355 -1.72 -6.17 15.37
N THR A 356 -2.22 -6.63 16.51
CA THR A 356 -1.67 -6.27 17.84
C THR A 356 -0.49 -7.14 18.31
N ALA A 357 -0.11 -8.16 17.55
CA ALA A 357 0.97 -9.08 17.92
C ALA A 357 2.24 -8.79 17.13
N LYS A 358 3.39 -9.02 17.78
CA LYS A 358 4.69 -9.07 17.13
C LYS A 358 4.76 -10.32 16.24
N VAL A 359 5.41 -10.20 15.09
CA VAL A 359 5.70 -11.37 14.22
C VAL A 359 6.79 -12.22 14.85
N VAL A 360 7.84 -11.59 15.39
CA VAL A 360 8.89 -12.23 16.17
C VAL A 360 8.92 -11.64 17.59
N PRO A 361 8.97 -12.44 18.67
CA PRO A 361 8.75 -12.00 20.06
C PRO A 361 9.56 -10.80 20.58
N ASP A 362 10.66 -10.40 19.95
CA ASP A 362 11.49 -9.25 20.35
C ASP A 362 11.91 -8.37 19.16
N ASP A 363 11.24 -8.49 18.00
CA ASP A 363 11.60 -7.63 16.87
C ASP A 363 11.24 -6.15 17.12
N PRO A 364 12.01 -5.21 16.56
CA PRO A 364 11.75 -3.78 16.73
C PRO A 364 10.57 -3.28 15.88
N CYS A 365 9.92 -4.14 15.09
CA CYS A 365 8.84 -3.75 14.19
C CYS A 365 7.58 -3.35 14.98
N PRO A 366 6.92 -2.23 14.66
CA PRO A 366 5.74 -1.82 15.39
C PRO A 366 4.58 -2.82 15.21
N THR A 367 3.55 -2.68 16.05
CA THR A 367 2.28 -3.43 15.96
C THR A 367 1.14 -2.42 15.87
N GLY A 368 -0.08 -2.83 15.58
CA GLY A 368 -1.29 -2.01 15.65
C GLY A 368 -1.93 -1.79 14.30
N GLY A 369 -1.14 -1.39 13.31
CA GLY A 369 -1.52 -1.38 11.89
C GLY A 369 -0.65 -2.34 11.11
N SER A 370 -1.23 -2.95 10.09
CA SER A 370 -0.58 -3.97 9.29
C SER A 370 -1.09 -3.96 7.86
N SER A 371 -0.20 -4.26 6.93
CA SER A 371 -0.54 -4.50 5.52
C SER A 371 0.54 -5.33 4.87
N ILE A 372 0.30 -6.63 4.73
CA ILE A 372 1.23 -7.52 4.04
C ILE A 372 1.37 -7.11 2.56
N SER A 373 2.59 -6.73 2.19
CA SER A 373 2.85 -5.93 0.98
C SER A 373 4.03 -6.45 0.16
N GLY A 374 4.55 -7.63 0.48
CA GLY A 374 5.65 -8.24 -0.25
C GLY A 374 5.72 -9.73 0.00
N ILE A 375 6.03 -10.49 -1.05
CA ILE A 375 6.27 -11.94 -1.02
C ILE A 375 7.39 -12.21 -2.02
N ALA A 376 8.52 -12.76 -1.56
CA ALA A 376 9.60 -13.21 -2.40
C ALA A 376 10.30 -14.41 -1.78
N PHE A 377 11.01 -15.19 -2.58
CA PHE A 377 11.78 -16.33 -2.09
C PHE A 377 13.26 -16.11 -2.32
N GLU A 378 14.08 -16.51 -1.35
CA GLU A 378 15.51 -16.68 -1.59
C GLU A 378 15.70 -17.65 -2.77
N SER A 379 16.47 -17.22 -3.76
CA SER A 379 16.75 -18.03 -4.94
C SER A 379 18.09 -17.66 -5.56
N GLY A 380 19.08 -18.53 -5.35
CA GLY A 380 20.37 -18.43 -6.02
C GLY A 380 21.25 -17.30 -5.50
N SER A 381 20.97 -16.80 -4.30
CA SER A 381 21.81 -15.81 -3.61
C SER A 381 23.06 -16.45 -3.04
N ASN A 382 23.99 -15.62 -2.58
CA ASN A 382 25.11 -16.04 -1.75
C ASN A 382 24.81 -15.92 -0.24
N TYR A 383 23.54 -15.75 0.15
CA TYR A 383 23.15 -15.53 1.53
C TYR A 383 23.56 -16.72 2.42
N PRO A 384 23.70 -16.52 3.76
CA PRO A 384 24.00 -17.60 4.67
C PRO A 384 23.03 -18.79 4.51
N PRO A 385 23.48 -20.05 4.71
CA PRO A 385 22.65 -21.24 4.51
C PRO A 385 21.31 -21.24 5.26
N ALA A 386 21.20 -20.50 6.37
CA ALA A 386 19.97 -20.35 7.13
C ALA A 386 18.82 -19.69 6.34
N TYR A 387 19.13 -18.93 5.28
CA TYR A 387 18.15 -18.29 4.39
C TYR A 387 17.85 -19.12 3.14
N SER A 388 18.48 -20.29 2.95
CA SER A 388 18.29 -21.09 1.75
C SER A 388 16.81 -21.49 1.57
N GLY A 389 16.21 -21.02 0.46
CA GLY A 389 14.80 -21.23 0.14
C GLY A 389 13.81 -20.54 1.10
N ALA A 390 14.27 -19.59 1.91
CA ALA A 390 13.42 -18.84 2.83
C ALA A 390 12.39 -17.99 2.06
N LEU A 391 11.22 -17.80 2.67
CA LEU A 391 10.22 -16.84 2.21
C LEU A 391 10.47 -15.50 2.90
N PHE A 392 10.67 -14.44 2.12
CA PHE A 392 10.65 -13.06 2.61
C PHE A 392 9.27 -12.46 2.42
N PHE A 393 8.76 -11.81 3.46
CA PHE A 393 7.50 -11.08 3.38
C PHE A 393 7.61 -9.72 4.06
N ALA A 394 6.93 -8.73 3.50
CA ALA A 394 6.94 -7.35 3.97
C ALA A 394 5.60 -6.93 4.55
N ASP A 395 5.63 -6.00 5.51
CA ASP A 395 4.46 -5.25 5.97
C ASP A 395 4.75 -3.75 5.80
N SER A 396 3.94 -3.10 4.97
CA SER A 396 4.13 -1.69 4.60
C SER A 396 3.82 -0.74 5.75
N SER A 397 2.77 -1.02 6.53
CA SER A 397 2.37 -0.23 7.70
C SER A 397 3.39 -0.37 8.83
N ARG A 398 4.04 -1.53 8.96
CA ARG A 398 5.10 -1.76 9.95
C ARG A 398 6.49 -1.33 9.49
N GLY A 399 6.68 -1.07 8.19
CA GLY A 399 7.98 -0.70 7.64
C GLY A 399 9.02 -1.82 7.82
N CYS A 400 8.60 -3.08 7.71
CA CYS A 400 9.42 -4.24 8.03
C CYS A 400 9.35 -5.35 6.97
N ILE A 401 10.44 -6.11 6.89
CA ILE A 401 10.58 -7.33 6.11
C ILE A 401 11.07 -8.43 7.05
N TRP A 402 10.40 -9.58 7.06
CA TRP A 402 10.83 -10.77 7.80
C TRP A 402 11.24 -11.88 6.84
N ALA A 403 12.05 -12.79 7.34
CA ALA A 403 12.35 -14.06 6.68
C ALA A 403 11.70 -15.21 7.47
N MET A 404 10.87 -15.98 6.78
CA MET A 404 10.41 -17.30 7.20
C MET A 404 11.40 -18.34 6.67
N GLN A 405 12.34 -18.73 7.51
CA GLN A 405 13.37 -19.70 7.17
C GLN A 405 12.77 -21.09 6.97
N THR A 406 13.53 -21.97 6.33
CA THR A 406 13.06 -23.31 6.03
C THR A 406 13.26 -24.30 7.18
N GLU A 407 12.33 -25.23 7.30
CA GLU A 407 12.42 -26.44 8.11
C GLU A 407 12.02 -27.62 7.22
N ALA A 408 12.85 -28.67 7.18
CA ALA A 408 12.69 -29.77 6.22
C ALA A 408 12.52 -29.32 4.75
N GLY A 409 13.15 -28.20 4.37
CA GLY A 409 13.14 -27.66 3.01
C GLY A 409 11.93 -26.78 2.66
N GLN A 410 10.99 -26.55 3.57
CA GLN A 410 9.83 -25.68 3.36
C GLN A 410 9.88 -24.47 4.31
N PRO A 411 9.50 -23.24 3.90
CA PRO A 411 9.36 -22.12 4.83
C PRO A 411 8.47 -22.52 6.01
N SER A 412 8.88 -22.24 7.24
CA SER A 412 8.19 -22.67 8.46
C SER A 412 7.79 -21.48 9.32
N PRO A 413 6.51 -21.35 9.72
CA PRO A 413 6.06 -20.30 10.66
C PRO A 413 6.76 -20.36 12.03
N ASN A 414 7.38 -21.49 12.38
CA ASN A 414 8.16 -21.64 13.61
C ASN A 414 9.58 -21.07 13.51
N ARG A 415 9.99 -20.58 12.33
CA ARG A 415 11.36 -20.15 12.00
C ARG A 415 11.37 -18.75 11.40
N LEU A 416 10.68 -17.82 12.06
CA LEU A 416 10.60 -16.41 11.69
C LEU A 416 11.74 -15.60 12.31
N VAL A 417 12.38 -14.75 11.50
CA VAL A 417 13.38 -13.78 11.95
C VAL A 417 13.17 -12.42 11.29
N PRO A 418 13.43 -11.29 11.98
CA PRO A 418 13.46 -9.98 11.34
C PRO A 418 14.60 -9.93 10.31
N PHE A 419 14.37 -9.25 9.17
CA PHE A 419 15.35 -9.16 8.09
C PHE A 419 15.65 -7.73 7.64
N VAL A 420 14.64 -6.87 7.46
CA VAL A 420 14.83 -5.43 7.29
C VAL A 420 13.86 -4.70 8.20
N THR A 421 14.35 -3.77 9.00
CA THR A 421 13.48 -2.92 9.84
C THR A 421 13.72 -1.46 9.46
N GLY A 422 12.67 -0.64 9.35
CA GLY A 422 12.80 0.72 8.84
C GLY A 422 12.86 0.78 7.31
N ALA A 423 12.23 -0.18 6.63
CA ALA A 423 12.21 -0.31 5.16
C ALA A 423 11.37 0.76 4.42
N ASN A 424 10.90 1.79 5.14
CA ASN A 424 10.17 2.96 4.62
C ASN A 424 9.03 2.62 3.62
N VAL A 425 7.96 2.02 4.13
CA VAL A 425 6.77 1.59 3.36
C VAL A 425 7.14 0.64 2.21
N PRO A 426 7.66 -0.57 2.51
CA PRO A 426 7.95 -1.56 1.48
C PRO A 426 6.65 -2.04 0.82
N VAL A 427 6.51 -1.88 -0.50
CA VAL A 427 5.28 -2.25 -1.26
C VAL A 427 5.48 -3.36 -2.30
N GLN A 428 6.71 -3.83 -2.41
CA GLN A 428 7.08 -5.04 -3.14
C GLN A 428 8.39 -5.55 -2.57
N VAL A 429 8.52 -6.87 -2.46
CA VAL A 429 9.80 -7.56 -2.29
C VAL A 429 9.95 -8.50 -3.48
N LEU A 430 11.15 -8.60 -4.04
CA LEU A 430 11.43 -9.43 -5.20
C LEU A 430 12.89 -9.91 -5.19
N THR A 431 13.14 -11.03 -5.85
CA THR A 431 14.51 -11.55 -6.03
C THR A 431 15.05 -11.05 -7.36
N GLY A 432 16.22 -10.42 -7.32
CA GLY A 432 16.84 -9.79 -8.48
C GLY A 432 18.10 -10.49 -8.99
N PRO A 433 18.87 -9.81 -9.85
CA PRO A 433 20.12 -10.33 -10.38
C PRO A 433 21.10 -10.75 -9.27
N GLY A 434 21.77 -11.90 -9.45
CA GLY A 434 22.66 -12.46 -8.45
C GLY A 434 21.96 -13.11 -7.24
N GLY A 435 20.63 -13.20 -7.27
CA GLY A 435 19.81 -13.81 -6.22
C GLY A 435 19.55 -12.91 -5.01
N ASP A 436 20.08 -11.68 -5.01
CA ASP A 436 19.85 -10.73 -3.93
C ASP A 436 18.37 -10.33 -3.82
N LEU A 437 17.96 -10.02 -2.60
CA LEU A 437 16.65 -9.45 -2.32
C LEU A 437 16.64 -7.97 -2.68
N PHE A 438 15.60 -7.56 -3.39
CA PHE A 438 15.26 -6.16 -3.64
C PHE A 438 13.90 -5.86 -3.01
N TYR A 439 13.67 -4.58 -2.70
CA TYR A 439 12.35 -4.11 -2.32
C TYR A 439 12.09 -2.69 -2.79
N VAL A 440 10.83 -2.41 -3.13
CA VAL A 440 10.37 -1.06 -3.49
C VAL A 440 9.95 -0.34 -2.21
N ALA A 441 10.69 0.69 -1.82
CA ALA A 441 10.39 1.55 -0.68
C ALA A 441 9.58 2.76 -1.17
N LEU A 442 8.25 2.66 -1.11
CA LEU A 442 7.35 3.69 -1.63
C LEU A 442 7.57 5.02 -0.93
N GLY A 443 7.76 4.99 0.40
CA GLY A 443 7.99 6.20 1.19
C GLY A 443 9.32 6.88 0.91
N GLY A 444 10.28 6.16 0.33
CA GLY A 444 11.59 6.69 -0.05
C GLY A 444 11.70 7.12 -1.51
N GLY A 445 10.78 6.66 -2.38
CA GLY A 445 10.96 6.84 -3.82
C GLY A 445 12.13 6.01 -4.36
N GLU A 446 12.33 4.80 -3.82
CA GLU A 446 13.54 4.01 -4.05
C GLU A 446 13.24 2.54 -4.38
N LEU A 447 14.06 1.96 -5.25
CA LEU A 447 14.32 0.52 -5.30
C LEU A 447 15.59 0.26 -4.49
N ARG A 448 15.48 -0.59 -3.46
CA ARG A 448 16.57 -0.91 -2.55
C ARG A 448 17.03 -2.35 -2.73
N ARG A 449 18.31 -2.60 -2.48
CA ARG A 449 18.97 -3.92 -2.59
C ARG A 449 19.56 -4.31 -1.26
N VAL A 450 19.26 -5.52 -0.82
CA VAL A 450 19.91 -6.15 0.33
C VAL A 450 20.92 -7.16 -0.23
N SER A 451 22.19 -6.98 0.12
CA SER A 451 23.28 -7.86 -0.36
C SER A 451 24.02 -8.46 0.83
N TYR A 452 24.67 -9.61 0.61
CA TYR A 452 25.48 -10.28 1.62
C TYR A 452 26.93 -10.41 1.17
N SER A 453 27.89 -10.18 2.07
CA SER A 453 29.30 -10.50 1.84
C SER A 453 29.85 -11.35 3.00
N SER A 454 30.33 -12.54 2.67
CA SER A 454 31.07 -13.41 3.60
C SER A 454 32.56 -13.04 3.59
N GLY A 455 32.86 -11.89 4.17
CA GLY A 455 34.20 -11.32 4.18
C GLY A 455 34.14 -9.84 4.55
N ASN A 456 35.19 -9.11 4.22
CA ASN A 456 35.26 -7.67 4.40
C ASN A 456 34.09 -6.98 3.69
N ARG A 457 33.19 -6.38 4.46
CA ARG A 457 32.08 -5.54 4.00
C ARG A 457 32.62 -4.18 3.61
N PRO A 458 32.21 -3.61 2.47
CA PRO A 458 32.62 -2.25 2.13
C PRO A 458 32.15 -1.29 3.22
N PRO A 459 32.92 -0.22 3.47
CA PRO A 459 32.55 0.77 4.47
C PRO A 459 31.25 1.49 4.08
N VAL A 460 30.62 2.13 5.05
CA VAL A 460 29.55 3.10 4.82
C VAL A 460 30.18 4.50 4.85
N ALA A 461 30.18 5.17 3.71
CA ALA A 461 30.69 6.54 3.60
C ALA A 461 29.61 7.55 4.02
N VAL A 462 29.92 8.42 4.98
CA VAL A 462 29.07 9.54 5.41
C VAL A 462 29.89 10.81 5.39
N ALA A 463 29.43 11.80 4.62
CA ALA A 463 30.04 13.11 4.51
C ALA A 463 29.08 14.21 4.98
N THR A 464 29.60 15.20 5.70
CA THR A 464 28.89 16.44 6.01
C THR A 464 29.75 17.64 5.66
N ALA A 465 29.12 18.77 5.33
CA ALA A 465 29.78 20.05 5.08
C ALA A 465 29.18 21.13 6.00
N THR A 466 30.02 21.97 6.60
CA THR A 466 29.57 23.02 7.53
C THR A 466 30.41 24.30 7.37
N PRO A 467 29.79 25.44 7.00
CA PRO A 467 28.47 25.51 6.38
C PRO A 467 28.47 24.82 5.00
N SER A 468 27.40 24.11 4.65
CA SER A 468 27.23 23.56 3.28
C SER A 468 26.75 24.60 2.28
N SER A 469 26.41 25.81 2.73
CA SER A 469 26.07 26.94 1.86
C SER A 469 26.42 28.29 2.48
N GLY A 470 26.68 29.30 1.66
CA GLY A 470 27.05 30.63 2.13
C GLY A 470 27.63 31.52 1.04
N PRO A 471 27.79 32.83 1.30
CA PRO A 471 28.32 33.78 0.32
C PRO A 471 29.78 33.46 -0.03
N ALA A 472 30.17 33.77 -1.25
CA ALA A 472 31.57 33.71 -1.64
C ALA A 472 32.35 34.89 -1.02
N PRO A 473 33.53 34.67 -0.40
CA PRO A 473 34.19 33.39 -0.22
C PRO A 473 33.59 32.56 0.93
N LEU A 474 33.29 31.28 0.64
CA LEU A 474 32.73 30.34 1.60
C LEU A 474 33.81 29.39 2.09
N ALA A 475 34.17 29.49 3.37
CA ALA A 475 35.02 28.50 4.03
C ALA A 475 34.15 27.35 4.57
N VAL A 476 34.36 26.15 4.05
CA VAL A 476 33.61 24.93 4.38
C VAL A 476 34.50 23.97 5.15
N GLN A 477 34.01 23.52 6.30
CA GLN A 477 34.56 22.40 7.06
C GLN A 477 33.81 21.12 6.66
N PHE A 478 34.53 20.17 6.10
CA PHE A 478 33.99 18.84 5.81
C PHE A 478 34.26 17.89 6.98
N SER A 479 33.46 16.84 7.08
CA SER A 479 33.65 15.76 8.06
C SER A 479 33.21 14.42 7.48
N ALA A 480 34.05 13.41 7.68
CA ALA A 480 33.76 12.01 7.40
C ALA A 480 33.36 11.23 8.66
N ALA A 481 33.14 11.89 9.80
CA ALA A 481 33.05 11.25 11.12
C ALA A 481 31.86 10.29 11.31
N GLY A 482 30.83 10.37 10.46
CA GLY A 482 29.73 9.40 10.44
C GLY A 482 30.04 8.13 9.66
N SER A 483 31.17 8.08 8.95
CA SER A 483 31.57 6.91 8.18
C SER A 483 31.93 5.78 9.12
N SER A 484 31.57 4.57 8.76
CA SER A 484 31.82 3.40 9.59
C SER A 484 32.13 2.19 8.73
N ASP A 485 32.95 1.30 9.28
CA ASP A 485 33.15 0.00 8.70
C ASP A 485 32.22 -1.00 9.40
N PRO A 486 31.39 -1.76 8.67
CA PRO A 486 30.52 -2.74 9.31
C PRO A 486 31.28 -3.81 10.10
N ASP A 487 32.54 -4.11 9.74
CA ASP A 487 33.43 -5.06 10.42
C ASP A 487 34.27 -4.42 11.54
N GLY A 488 34.15 -3.09 11.71
CA GLY A 488 34.85 -2.32 12.73
C GLY A 488 36.30 -1.96 12.36
N ASP A 489 36.66 -2.13 11.09
CA ASP A 489 37.98 -1.79 10.57
C ASP A 489 38.27 -0.28 10.56
N ALA A 490 39.55 0.05 10.65
CA ALA A 490 40.01 1.44 10.57
C ALA A 490 39.97 1.94 9.13
N LEU A 491 39.31 3.07 8.90
CA LEU A 491 39.06 3.61 7.57
C LEU A 491 40.11 4.62 7.12
N THR A 492 40.33 4.66 5.82
CA THR A 492 41.07 5.70 5.11
C THR A 492 40.12 6.53 4.24
N TYR A 493 40.46 7.79 4.03
CA TYR A 493 39.59 8.76 3.37
C TYR A 493 40.31 9.37 2.18
N ALA A 494 39.56 9.68 1.13
CA ALA A 494 40.01 10.44 -0.01
C ALA A 494 38.85 11.35 -0.44
N TRP A 495 39.11 12.65 -0.53
CA TRP A 495 38.11 13.65 -0.87
C TRP A 495 38.33 14.18 -2.29
N ASP A 496 37.22 14.42 -2.98
CA ASP A 496 37.10 15.22 -4.20
C ASP A 496 36.42 16.54 -3.77
N LEU A 497 37.23 17.51 -3.37
CA LEU A 497 36.78 18.81 -2.85
C LEU A 497 36.59 19.86 -3.95
N ASP A 498 37.03 19.62 -5.18
CA ASP A 498 36.85 20.54 -6.30
C ASP A 498 35.85 20.07 -7.37
N ALA A 499 35.28 18.88 -7.17
CA ALA A 499 34.24 18.27 -7.99
C ALA A 499 34.69 17.94 -9.42
N ASP A 500 35.97 17.61 -9.62
CA ASP A 500 36.51 17.18 -10.90
C ASP A 500 36.39 15.65 -11.15
N GLY A 501 35.90 14.91 -10.14
CA GLY A 501 35.74 13.45 -10.17
C GLY A 501 36.98 12.68 -9.70
N GLN A 502 38.05 13.36 -9.29
CA GLN A 502 39.26 12.78 -8.72
C GLN A 502 39.28 12.93 -7.19
N TYR A 503 39.60 11.85 -6.50
CA TYR A 503 39.65 11.82 -5.03
C TYR A 503 41.09 12.00 -4.54
N ASP A 504 41.71 13.14 -4.85
CA ASP A 504 43.12 13.42 -4.57
C ASP A 504 43.37 14.73 -3.78
N ASP A 505 42.31 15.48 -3.44
CA ASP A 505 42.42 16.76 -2.73
C ASP A 505 42.84 16.62 -1.25
N SER A 506 42.36 15.59 -0.55
CA SER A 506 42.64 15.42 0.88
C SER A 506 42.37 14.00 1.37
N THR A 507 43.16 13.56 2.36
CA THR A 507 42.95 12.31 3.11
C THR A 507 42.56 12.51 4.57
N ALA A 508 42.39 13.76 5.02
CA ALA A 508 42.00 14.07 6.39
C ALA A 508 40.55 13.65 6.66
N VAL A 509 40.24 13.25 7.90
CA VAL A 509 38.86 12.98 8.35
C VAL A 509 38.00 14.25 8.25
N ASN A 510 38.58 15.41 8.57
CA ASN A 510 37.88 16.69 8.62
C ASN A 510 38.64 17.78 7.85
N PRO A 511 38.68 17.75 6.50
CA PRO A 511 39.37 18.79 5.74
C PRO A 511 38.56 20.08 5.65
N THR A 512 39.23 21.18 5.29
CA THR A 512 38.60 22.47 5.02
C THR A 512 38.93 22.94 3.61
N ARG A 513 37.96 23.52 2.92
CA ARG A 513 38.21 24.22 1.64
C ARG A 513 37.48 25.56 1.62
N THR A 514 38.11 26.58 1.03
CA THR A 514 37.47 27.88 0.80
C THR A 514 37.18 28.05 -0.68
N TYR A 515 35.92 28.31 -1.00
CA TYR A 515 35.47 28.54 -2.37
C TYR A 515 35.19 30.02 -2.59
N THR A 516 35.83 30.62 -3.60
CA THR A 516 35.81 32.07 -3.83
C THR A 516 34.84 32.50 -4.93
N THR A 517 34.28 31.55 -5.67
CA THR A 517 33.41 31.80 -6.83
C THR A 517 32.06 31.14 -6.59
N ALA A 518 30.98 31.81 -7.02
CA ALA A 518 29.65 31.24 -6.91
C ALA A 518 29.53 29.96 -7.75
N ALA A 519 29.09 28.86 -7.13
CA ALA A 519 28.97 27.54 -7.74
C ALA A 519 28.12 26.60 -6.89
N ALA A 520 27.41 25.66 -7.54
CA ALA A 520 26.88 24.46 -6.90
C ALA A 520 27.84 23.31 -7.18
N LEU A 521 28.41 22.73 -6.12
CA LEU A 521 29.44 21.72 -6.18
C LEU A 521 28.94 20.43 -5.53
N THR A 522 29.23 19.29 -6.15
CA THR A 522 28.97 17.97 -5.57
C THR A 522 30.30 17.40 -5.10
N ILE A 523 30.55 17.50 -3.80
CA ILE A 523 31.83 17.12 -3.19
C ILE A 523 31.82 15.63 -2.89
N GLY A 524 32.80 14.90 -3.38
CA GLY A 524 32.94 13.45 -3.19
C GLY A 524 33.75 13.10 -1.95
N LEU A 525 33.30 12.07 -1.23
CA LEU A 525 34.09 11.35 -0.24
C LEU A 525 34.18 9.88 -0.67
N ARG A 526 35.40 9.36 -0.80
CA ARG A 526 35.69 7.93 -0.90
C ARG A 526 36.30 7.46 0.40
N VAL A 527 35.72 6.41 0.96
CA VAL A 527 36.19 5.75 2.18
C VAL A 527 36.64 4.35 1.80
N SER A 528 37.81 3.94 2.30
CA SER A 528 38.39 2.62 2.02
C SER A 528 38.81 1.93 3.30
N ASP A 529 38.57 0.63 3.38
CA ASP A 529 39.05 -0.22 4.46
C ASP A 529 40.46 -0.81 4.15
N PRO A 530 41.12 -1.47 5.13
CA PRO A 530 42.44 -2.07 4.94
C PRO A 530 42.45 -3.30 4.02
N SER A 531 41.30 -3.93 3.78
CA SER A 531 41.15 -5.06 2.89
C SER A 531 40.93 -4.65 1.43
N GLY A 532 40.81 -3.33 1.18
CA GLY A 532 40.75 -2.71 -0.13
C GLY A 532 39.33 -2.48 -0.67
N ALA A 533 38.27 -2.73 0.10
CA ALA A 533 36.93 -2.34 -0.34
C ALA A 533 36.69 -0.85 -0.06
N THR A 534 35.83 -0.24 -0.88
CA THR A 534 35.62 1.20 -0.88
C THR A 534 34.15 1.54 -1.01
N ALA A 535 33.72 2.64 -0.41
CA ALA A 535 32.42 3.26 -0.67
C ALA A 535 32.59 4.74 -0.95
N THR A 536 31.71 5.28 -1.79
CA THR A 536 31.65 6.70 -2.08
C THR A 536 30.33 7.29 -1.62
N THR A 537 30.37 8.55 -1.20
CA THR A 537 29.20 9.38 -0.93
C THR A 537 29.49 10.79 -1.40
N THR A 538 28.45 11.61 -1.54
CA THR A 538 28.61 13.00 -1.94
C THR A 538 27.88 13.94 -0.98
N VAL A 539 28.37 15.17 -0.88
CA VAL A 539 27.70 16.26 -0.16
C VAL A 539 27.64 17.49 -1.07
N ALA A 540 26.46 18.11 -1.15
CA ALA A 540 26.29 19.34 -1.91
C ALA A 540 26.87 20.53 -1.15
N VAL A 541 27.64 21.36 -1.85
CA VAL A 541 28.15 22.65 -1.35
C VAL A 541 27.72 23.77 -2.29
N THR A 542 27.04 24.78 -1.77
CA THR A 542 26.59 25.94 -2.56
C THR A 542 27.32 27.19 -2.12
N VAL A 543 28.18 27.69 -2.99
CA VAL A 543 29.02 28.87 -2.76
C VAL A 543 28.37 30.05 -3.46
N GLY A 544 28.30 31.20 -2.79
CA GLY A 544 27.69 32.41 -3.33
C GLY A 544 26.31 32.73 -2.76
N ASN A 545 25.59 31.74 -2.20
CA ASN A 545 24.19 31.86 -1.82
C ASN A 545 23.93 31.33 -0.38
N PRO A 546 23.48 32.15 0.59
CA PRO A 546 23.35 31.80 2.01
C PRO A 546 22.10 30.96 2.37
N PRO A 547 22.03 30.38 3.59
CA PRO A 547 20.77 29.90 4.18
C PRO A 547 19.71 31.04 4.18
N GLY A 548 18.52 30.75 3.64
CA GLY A 548 17.48 31.76 3.37
C GLY A 548 17.06 31.87 1.90
N GLU A 549 17.68 31.06 1.03
CA GLU A 549 17.41 30.97 -0.41
C GLU A 549 16.52 29.78 -0.83
N ASP A 550 16.23 28.84 0.08
CA ASP A 550 15.22 27.81 -0.22
C ASP A 550 13.83 28.49 -0.28
N PRO A 551 12.91 27.96 -1.10
CA PRO A 551 11.52 28.38 -1.07
C PRO A 551 10.98 28.42 0.37
N VAL A 552 10.26 29.48 0.73
CA VAL A 552 9.55 29.56 2.01
C VAL A 552 8.07 29.30 1.76
N PRO A 553 7.60 28.03 1.83
CA PRO A 553 6.19 27.72 1.65
C PRO A 553 5.35 28.27 2.81
N VAL A 554 4.18 28.80 2.47
CA VAL A 554 3.16 29.28 3.41
C VAL A 554 1.83 28.68 3.00
N ILE A 555 1.17 28.00 3.94
CA ILE A 555 -0.22 27.54 3.79
C ILE A 555 -1.12 28.63 4.38
N ASP A 556 -1.91 29.28 3.54
CA ASP A 556 -2.86 30.34 3.93
C ASP A 556 -4.18 29.78 4.46
N THR A 557 -4.65 28.68 3.86
CA THR A 557 -5.81 27.91 4.29
C THR A 557 -5.61 26.44 3.91
N PRO A 558 -6.14 25.49 4.69
CA PRO A 558 -6.80 25.66 5.98
C PRO A 558 -5.83 25.98 7.12
N THR A 559 -6.31 26.72 8.12
CA THR A 559 -5.57 26.97 9.38
C THR A 559 -6.23 26.19 10.54
N PRO A 560 -5.45 25.68 11.51
CA PRO A 560 -6.01 25.25 12.79
C PRO A 560 -6.79 26.40 13.43
N PRO A 561 -8.00 26.18 13.98
CA PRO A 561 -8.52 24.90 14.48
C PRO A 561 -9.60 24.25 13.60
N LEU A 562 -9.45 24.21 12.27
CA LEU A 562 -10.39 23.49 11.41
C LEU A 562 -10.59 22.04 11.91
N ASN A 563 -11.80 21.73 12.37
CA ASN A 563 -12.22 20.38 12.73
C ASN A 563 -13.14 19.86 11.63
N TRP A 564 -12.60 19.02 10.75
CA TRP A 564 -13.32 18.57 9.56
C TRP A 564 -14.34 17.46 9.87
N HIS A 565 -15.38 17.31 9.06
CA HIS A 565 -16.27 16.15 9.10
C HIS A 565 -16.27 15.47 7.73
N VAL A 566 -16.65 14.19 7.69
CA VAL A 566 -16.70 13.42 6.44
C VAL A 566 -17.61 14.13 5.43
N GLY A 567 -17.16 14.23 4.18
CA GLY A 567 -17.87 14.90 3.09
C GLY A 567 -17.71 16.42 3.09
N GLN A 568 -17.00 17.01 4.05
CA GLN A 568 -16.74 18.46 4.06
C GLN A 568 -15.80 18.84 2.92
N THR A 569 -16.23 19.73 2.03
CA THR A 569 -15.31 20.40 1.10
C THR A 569 -14.44 21.40 1.86
N VAL A 570 -13.12 21.18 1.82
CA VAL A 570 -12.11 22.03 2.46
C VAL A 570 -11.30 22.75 1.38
N PRO A 571 -11.38 24.10 1.29
CA PRO A 571 -10.53 24.85 0.40
C PRO A 571 -9.10 24.95 0.97
N PHE A 572 -8.11 24.87 0.09
CA PHE A 572 -6.72 25.11 0.42
C PHE A 572 -6.10 26.15 -0.50
N SER A 573 -5.15 26.91 0.02
CA SER A 573 -4.29 27.78 -0.76
C SER A 573 -3.00 28.05 -0.03
N GLY A 574 -1.98 28.40 -0.78
CA GLY A 574 -0.69 28.76 -0.27
C GLY A 574 0.15 29.42 -1.34
N ARG A 575 1.33 29.85 -0.92
CA ARG A 575 2.33 30.50 -1.76
C ARG A 575 3.71 30.07 -1.29
N ALA A 576 4.71 30.33 -2.10
CA ALA A 576 6.08 30.28 -1.66
C ALA A 576 6.86 31.42 -2.28
N ALA A 577 7.91 31.85 -1.60
CA ALA A 577 8.85 32.80 -2.15
C ALA A 577 10.25 32.50 -1.66
N ASP A 578 11.25 32.85 -2.45
CA ASP A 578 12.64 32.89 -2.06
C ASP A 578 13.28 34.23 -2.46
N ALA A 579 14.56 34.40 -2.15
CA ALA A 579 15.26 35.65 -2.41
C ALA A 579 15.66 35.83 -3.88
N GLN A 580 15.69 34.75 -4.68
CA GLN A 580 16.25 34.72 -6.04
C GLN A 580 15.15 34.90 -7.09
N ASP A 581 14.06 34.16 -6.94
CA ASP A 581 12.91 34.11 -7.82
C ASP A 581 11.78 35.05 -7.35
N GLY A 582 11.81 35.47 -6.08
CA GLY A 582 10.70 36.20 -5.48
C GLY A 582 9.52 35.26 -5.25
N GLU A 583 8.31 35.68 -5.62
CA GLU A 583 7.13 34.83 -5.47
C GLU A 583 7.12 33.73 -6.55
N LEU A 584 7.05 32.47 -6.10
CA LEU A 584 7.06 31.32 -6.98
C LEU A 584 5.70 31.14 -7.67
N PRO A 585 5.67 30.85 -8.99
CA PRO A 585 4.43 30.64 -9.71
C PRO A 585 3.73 29.35 -9.26
N PRO A 586 2.41 29.19 -9.50
CA PRO A 586 1.70 27.95 -9.19
C PRO A 586 2.36 26.68 -9.74
N SER A 587 2.98 26.76 -10.93
CA SER A 587 3.70 25.64 -11.55
C SER A 587 4.89 25.11 -10.74
N ALA A 588 5.42 25.91 -9.80
CA ALA A 588 6.47 25.55 -8.87
C ALA A 588 5.94 24.95 -7.55
N LEU A 589 4.62 24.87 -7.38
CA LEU A 589 3.97 24.39 -6.17
C LEU A 589 3.30 23.03 -6.42
N SER A 590 3.40 22.15 -5.43
CA SER A 590 2.67 20.88 -5.40
C SER A 590 2.12 20.62 -4.02
N TRP A 591 0.95 20.00 -3.94
CA TRP A 591 0.28 19.65 -2.71
C TRP A 591 0.08 18.16 -2.62
N ARG A 592 0.18 17.63 -1.41
CA ARG A 592 -0.15 16.25 -1.08
C ARG A 592 -1.13 16.23 0.09
N LEU A 593 -2.30 15.64 -0.14
CA LEU A 593 -3.25 15.29 0.92
C LEU A 593 -3.02 13.83 1.30
N ALA A 594 -2.73 13.60 2.56
CA ALA A 594 -2.60 12.28 3.13
C ALA A 594 -3.52 12.12 4.34
N ILE A 595 -3.91 10.88 4.64
CA ILE A 595 -4.62 10.54 5.87
C ILE A 595 -3.71 9.70 6.74
N ARG A 596 -3.50 10.16 7.98
CA ARG A 596 -2.74 9.43 8.99
C ARG A 596 -3.71 8.88 10.00
N HIS A 597 -3.69 7.57 10.17
CA HIS A 597 -4.56 6.89 11.12
C HIS A 597 -3.77 5.95 12.00
N CYS A 598 -4.31 5.72 13.20
CA CYS A 598 -3.63 5.04 14.26
C CYS A 598 -4.47 3.90 14.81
N ALA A 599 -3.79 2.82 15.14
CA ALA A 599 -4.38 1.73 15.88
C ALA A 599 -4.56 2.10 17.36
N PRO A 600 -5.37 1.33 18.12
CA PRO A 600 -5.60 1.59 19.56
C PRO A 600 -4.34 1.62 20.42
N ASN A 601 -3.24 1.00 19.98
CA ASN A 601 -1.96 0.99 20.68
C ASN A 601 -1.07 2.22 20.35
N GLY A 602 -1.56 3.17 19.54
CA GLY A 602 -0.87 4.42 19.20
C GLY A 602 0.07 4.34 18.00
N THR A 603 0.26 3.17 17.39
CA THR A 603 1.01 3.07 16.12
C THR A 603 0.17 3.62 14.99
N CYS A 604 0.79 4.43 14.14
CA CYS A 604 0.12 5.06 13.02
C CYS A 604 0.83 4.77 11.70
N HIS A 605 0.08 4.83 10.62
CA HIS A 605 0.63 4.89 9.27
C HIS A 605 -0.20 5.86 8.42
N THR A 606 0.32 6.19 7.24
CA THR A 606 -0.21 7.24 6.38
C THR A 606 -0.52 6.68 5.00
N HIS A 607 -1.71 7.00 4.49
CA HIS A 607 -2.12 6.73 3.11
C HIS A 607 -2.12 8.01 2.30
N ASN A 608 -1.62 7.96 1.07
CA ASN A 608 -1.78 9.07 0.15
C ASN A 608 -3.23 9.11 -0.34
N VAL A 609 -3.91 10.26 -0.18
CA VAL A 609 -5.30 10.44 -0.60
C VAL A 609 -5.31 11.04 -2.01
N GLN A 610 -4.60 12.14 -2.21
CA GLN A 610 -4.59 12.88 -3.47
C GLN A 610 -3.39 13.82 -3.58
N ASP A 611 -2.82 13.92 -4.77
CA ASP A 611 -1.80 14.92 -5.11
C ASP A 611 -2.37 16.01 -6.02
N PHE A 612 -1.85 17.24 -5.90
CA PHE A 612 -2.22 18.39 -6.74
C PHE A 612 -0.95 19.06 -7.24
N HIS A 613 -0.71 19.01 -8.54
CA HIS A 613 0.52 19.55 -9.13
C HIS A 613 0.27 20.88 -9.84
N GLY A 614 1.20 21.82 -9.67
CA GLY A 614 1.21 23.07 -10.42
C GLY A 614 0.12 24.06 -10.03
N VAL A 615 -0.37 24.01 -8.78
CA VAL A 615 -1.47 24.85 -8.29
C VAL A 615 -1.11 25.56 -6.98
N ALA A 616 -1.49 26.84 -6.87
CA ALA A 616 -1.38 27.60 -5.63
C ALA A 616 -2.53 27.34 -4.64
N GLY A 617 -3.62 26.73 -5.10
CA GLY A 617 -4.76 26.40 -4.26
C GLY A 617 -5.81 25.57 -4.99
N GLY A 618 -6.79 25.10 -4.24
CA GLY A 618 -7.86 24.22 -4.71
C GLY A 618 -8.80 23.85 -3.58
N SER A 619 -9.44 22.69 -3.70
CA SER A 619 -10.26 22.12 -2.63
C SER A 619 -10.22 20.60 -2.69
N PHE A 620 -10.37 19.96 -1.54
CA PHE A 620 -10.59 18.52 -1.43
C PHE A 620 -11.86 18.24 -0.62
N VAL A 621 -12.39 17.03 -0.74
CA VAL A 621 -13.49 16.54 0.10
C VAL A 621 -12.88 15.69 1.20
N ALA A 622 -13.16 16.02 2.46
CA ALA A 622 -12.66 15.26 3.60
C ALA A 622 -13.19 13.81 3.54
N PRO A 623 -12.32 12.81 3.48
CA PRO A 623 -12.72 11.42 3.24
C PRO A 623 -13.37 10.78 4.47
N ASP A 624 -14.09 9.69 4.26
CA ASP A 624 -14.52 8.79 5.34
C ASP A 624 -13.38 7.84 5.73
N HIS A 625 -13.19 7.65 7.03
CA HIS A 625 -12.20 6.77 7.63
C HIS A 625 -12.54 6.54 9.11
N GLU A 626 -12.08 5.43 9.70
CA GLU A 626 -12.20 5.20 11.13
C GLU A 626 -11.37 6.20 11.95
N TYR A 627 -11.78 6.39 13.21
CA TYR A 627 -11.05 7.15 14.22
C TYR A 627 -10.27 6.18 15.13
N PRO A 628 -9.03 6.48 15.55
CA PRO A 628 -8.31 7.76 15.42
C PRO A 628 -7.60 7.97 14.08
N SER A 629 -7.94 9.07 13.39
CA SER A 629 -7.28 9.52 12.17
C SER A 629 -7.31 11.04 12.05
N HIS A 630 -6.41 11.62 11.24
CA HIS A 630 -6.38 13.03 10.88
C HIS A 630 -5.81 13.20 9.47
N LEU A 631 -6.01 14.37 8.87
CA LEU A 631 -5.48 14.69 7.54
C LEU A 631 -4.18 15.47 7.68
N GLU A 632 -3.22 15.16 6.82
CA GLU A 632 -1.97 15.88 6.64
C GLU A 632 -1.99 16.52 5.25
N LEU A 633 -2.00 17.86 5.18
CA LEU A 633 -1.92 18.59 3.91
C LEU A 633 -0.53 19.24 3.81
N THR A 634 0.27 18.79 2.85
CA THR A 634 1.64 19.23 2.64
C THR A 634 1.74 20.07 1.38
N LEU A 635 2.26 21.30 1.49
CA LEU A 635 2.68 22.12 0.35
C LEU A 635 4.18 21.95 0.16
N THR A 636 4.61 21.58 -1.03
CA THR A 636 6.02 21.55 -1.45
C THR A 636 6.23 22.56 -2.56
N ALA A 637 7.22 23.43 -2.39
CA ALA A 637 7.64 24.41 -3.38
C ALA A 637 9.01 24.04 -3.95
N THR A 638 9.19 24.22 -5.26
CA THR A 638 10.45 23.99 -5.98
C THR A 638 10.86 25.25 -6.73
N ASP A 639 12.03 25.83 -6.43
CA ASP A 639 12.52 27.03 -7.12
C ASP A 639 13.09 26.74 -8.52
N SER A 640 13.49 27.80 -9.24
CA SER A 640 14.07 27.70 -10.59
C SER A 640 15.42 26.98 -10.64
N SER A 641 16.09 26.83 -9.50
CA SER A 641 17.34 26.08 -9.34
C SER A 641 17.13 24.63 -8.89
N GLY A 642 15.88 24.23 -8.65
CA GLY A 642 15.49 22.88 -8.24
C GLY A 642 15.50 22.64 -6.73
N ARG A 643 15.67 23.67 -5.89
CA ARG A 643 15.63 23.52 -4.42
C ARG A 643 14.20 23.35 -3.98
N THR A 644 13.98 22.51 -2.97
CA THR A 644 12.65 22.24 -2.44
C THR A 644 12.53 22.54 -0.96
N ALA A 645 11.35 22.99 -0.56
CA ALA A 645 10.95 23.07 0.83
C ALA A 645 9.47 22.72 0.97
N SER A 646 9.13 22.12 2.11
CA SER A 646 7.75 21.69 2.40
C SER A 646 7.25 22.21 3.73
N LEU A 647 5.94 22.47 3.79
CA LEU A 647 5.21 22.79 5.01
C LEU A 647 3.97 21.91 5.09
N THR A 648 3.71 21.31 6.25
CA THR A 648 2.53 20.45 6.49
C THR A 648 1.62 21.09 7.52
N VAL A 649 0.31 21.05 7.27
CA VAL A 649 -0.73 21.33 8.28
C VAL A 649 -1.49 20.05 8.62
N GLU A 650 -1.59 19.75 9.91
CA GLU A 650 -2.44 18.69 10.43
C GLU A 650 -3.85 19.21 10.69
N LEU A 651 -4.85 18.50 10.19
CA LEU A 651 -6.27 18.84 10.32
C LEU A 651 -6.96 17.72 11.10
N GLN A 652 -7.45 18.05 12.29
CA GLN A 652 -8.11 17.10 13.18
C GLN A 652 -9.58 16.92 12.77
N PRO A 653 -10.16 15.71 12.88
CA PRO A 653 -11.58 15.52 12.64
C PRO A 653 -12.41 16.07 13.80
N ARG A 654 -13.62 16.49 13.48
CA ARG A 654 -14.74 16.57 14.43
C ARG A 654 -15.19 15.15 14.76
N THR A 655 -15.00 14.75 16.01
CA THR A 655 -15.47 13.43 16.50
C THR A 655 -16.85 13.52 17.17
N VAL A 656 -17.57 12.41 17.18
CA VAL A 656 -18.86 12.24 17.86
C VAL A 656 -18.94 10.88 18.55
N ALA A 657 -19.67 10.81 19.67
CA ALA A 657 -19.92 9.56 20.38
C ALA A 657 -21.22 8.89 19.88
N LEU A 658 -21.12 7.65 19.42
CA LEU A 658 -22.26 6.77 19.13
C LEU A 658 -22.41 5.76 20.26
N SER A 659 -23.57 5.76 20.92
CA SER A 659 -23.87 4.82 22.00
C SER A 659 -24.79 3.71 21.52
N PHE A 660 -24.47 2.47 21.87
CA PHE A 660 -25.21 1.28 21.47
C PHE A 660 -25.79 0.59 22.69
N THR A 661 -27.10 0.35 22.67
CA THR A 661 -27.85 -0.27 23.78
C THR A 661 -28.75 -1.38 23.26
N SER A 662 -29.24 -2.26 24.13
CA SER A 662 -30.26 -3.24 23.77
C SER A 662 -31.36 -3.38 24.83
N GLN A 663 -32.49 -3.93 24.40
CA GLN A 663 -33.59 -4.32 25.28
C GLN A 663 -34.01 -5.78 24.99
N PRO A 664 -33.83 -6.73 25.94
CA PRO A 664 -33.12 -6.55 27.22
C PRO A 664 -31.62 -6.28 26.97
N SER A 665 -30.93 -5.77 28.00
CA SER A 665 -29.50 -5.39 27.90
C SER A 665 -28.60 -6.61 27.68
N GLN A 666 -27.30 -6.39 27.40
CA GLN A 666 -26.28 -7.41 27.19
C GLN A 666 -26.40 -8.22 25.89
N ALA A 667 -27.22 -7.76 24.95
CA ALA A 667 -27.18 -8.30 23.58
C ALA A 667 -25.84 -7.97 22.92
N LEU A 668 -25.31 -8.94 22.18
CA LEU A 668 -24.20 -8.77 21.26
C LEU A 668 -24.70 -7.99 20.04
N LEU A 669 -23.99 -6.91 19.73
CA LEU A 669 -24.15 -6.13 18.51
C LEU A 669 -22.79 -6.06 17.81
N THR A 670 -22.80 -6.07 16.48
CA THR A 670 -21.60 -5.81 15.68
C THR A 670 -21.64 -4.37 15.19
N VAL A 671 -20.55 -3.63 15.39
CA VAL A 671 -20.37 -2.25 14.90
C VAL A 671 -18.99 -2.15 14.26
N GLY A 672 -18.92 -1.75 12.99
CA GLY A 672 -17.64 -1.61 12.26
C GLY A 672 -16.84 -2.92 12.17
N GLY A 673 -17.54 -4.06 12.06
CA GLY A 673 -16.91 -5.39 12.03
C GLY A 673 -16.44 -5.91 13.39
N VAL A 674 -16.70 -5.20 14.49
CA VAL A 674 -16.34 -5.64 15.86
C VAL A 674 -17.59 -5.96 16.66
N GLU A 675 -17.64 -7.15 17.26
CA GLU A 675 -18.73 -7.58 18.13
C GLU A 675 -18.53 -7.12 19.59
N GLN A 676 -19.58 -6.62 20.24
CA GLN A 676 -19.54 -6.23 21.65
C GLN A 676 -20.91 -6.34 22.34
N ARG A 677 -20.93 -6.67 23.64
CA ARG A 677 -22.14 -6.67 24.46
C ARG A 677 -22.53 -5.25 24.89
N THR A 678 -23.81 -4.93 24.79
CA THR A 678 -24.35 -3.64 25.21
C THR A 678 -24.49 -3.49 26.74
N PRO A 679 -24.42 -2.26 27.28
CA PRO A 679 -24.19 -1.00 26.57
C PRO A 679 -22.70 -0.73 26.28
N PHE A 680 -22.41 -0.06 25.17
CA PHE A 680 -21.08 0.46 24.86
C PHE A 680 -21.15 1.74 24.02
N THR A 681 -20.04 2.47 23.92
CA THR A 681 -19.93 3.70 23.13
C THR A 681 -18.71 3.61 22.22
N ARG A 682 -18.82 4.15 21.00
CA ARG A 682 -17.73 4.32 20.04
C ARG A 682 -17.54 5.80 19.73
N THR A 683 -16.28 6.25 19.72
CA THR A 683 -15.93 7.56 19.18
C THR A 683 -15.63 7.40 17.70
N VAL A 684 -16.32 8.15 16.86
CA VAL A 684 -16.18 8.10 15.40
C VAL A 684 -16.09 9.52 14.83
N ILE A 685 -15.71 9.65 13.57
CA ILE A 685 -15.71 10.93 12.87
C ILE A 685 -17.15 11.32 12.55
N ALA A 686 -17.52 12.59 12.75
CA ALA A 686 -18.84 13.06 12.35
C ALA A 686 -19.01 12.91 10.83
N GLY A 687 -20.14 12.37 10.40
CA GLY A 687 -20.42 12.02 9.01
C GLY A 687 -19.92 10.65 8.56
N SER A 688 -19.16 9.91 9.39
CA SER A 688 -18.65 8.59 8.99
C SER A 688 -19.75 7.54 8.86
N THR A 689 -19.58 6.62 7.91
CA THR A 689 -20.49 5.48 7.71
C THR A 689 -20.07 4.32 8.57
N ASN A 690 -21.01 3.80 9.38
CA ASN A 690 -20.73 2.71 10.32
C ASN A 690 -21.73 1.57 10.09
N SER A 691 -21.25 0.37 9.75
CA SER A 691 -22.12 -0.82 9.74
C SER A 691 -22.53 -1.19 11.15
N VAL A 692 -23.81 -1.44 11.34
CA VAL A 692 -24.40 -1.93 12.58
C VAL A 692 -25.19 -3.20 12.28
N SER A 693 -25.04 -4.22 13.13
CA SER A 693 -25.92 -5.39 13.09
C SER A 693 -26.26 -5.87 14.49
N ALA A 694 -27.48 -6.40 14.62
CA ALA A 694 -27.94 -7.08 15.82
C ALA A 694 -27.97 -8.60 15.58
N ASN A 695 -27.01 -9.31 16.17
CA ASN A 695 -26.93 -10.77 16.07
C ASN A 695 -28.26 -11.40 16.50
N SER A 696 -28.83 -12.28 15.70
CA SER A 696 -30.15 -12.86 16.00
C SER A 696 -30.39 -14.17 15.28
N PRO A 697 -30.93 -15.20 15.96
CA PRO A 697 -31.25 -15.21 17.39
C PRO A 697 -30.00 -15.34 18.27
N GLN A 698 -30.05 -14.87 19.51
CA GLN A 698 -28.94 -14.98 20.46
C GLN A 698 -29.43 -15.30 21.89
N HIS A 699 -28.55 -15.86 22.72
CA HIS A 699 -28.84 -16.08 24.14
C HIS A 699 -28.32 -14.93 24.99
N LEU A 700 -29.18 -14.40 25.87
CA LEU A 700 -28.87 -13.22 26.67
C LEU A 700 -28.70 -13.58 28.15
N PRO A 701 -27.61 -13.10 28.81
CA PRO A 701 -27.44 -13.26 30.25
C PRO A 701 -28.49 -12.44 31.02
N PRO A 702 -28.74 -12.75 32.31
CA PRO A 702 -28.13 -13.83 33.10
C PRO A 702 -28.85 -15.19 32.94
N LEU A 703 -30.11 -15.19 32.48
CA LEU A 703 -30.93 -16.41 32.40
C LEU A 703 -30.59 -17.27 31.16
N ASN A 704 -29.74 -16.76 30.27
CA ASN A 704 -29.35 -17.42 29.01
C ASN A 704 -30.56 -17.84 28.18
N LEU A 705 -31.62 -17.02 28.19
CA LEU A 705 -32.82 -17.26 27.39
C LEU A 705 -32.56 -16.83 25.94
N LYS A 706 -33.20 -17.50 24.98
CA LYS A 706 -33.06 -17.22 23.56
C LYS A 706 -33.95 -16.05 23.14
N TYR A 707 -33.36 -15.06 22.49
CA TYR A 707 -34.04 -13.86 22.00
C TYR A 707 -33.85 -13.70 20.50
N ALA A 708 -34.85 -13.12 19.83
CA ALA A 708 -34.78 -12.72 18.42
C ALA A 708 -34.90 -11.20 18.32
N TRP A 709 -34.10 -10.59 17.45
CA TRP A 709 -34.16 -9.18 17.13
C TRP A 709 -35.54 -8.82 16.57
N THR A 710 -36.02 -7.61 16.88
CA THR A 710 -37.29 -7.09 16.36
C THR A 710 -37.13 -5.77 15.62
N SER A 711 -36.35 -4.83 16.16
CA SER A 711 -36.22 -3.49 15.58
C SER A 711 -35.03 -2.73 16.15
N TRP A 712 -34.58 -1.72 15.42
CA TRP A 712 -33.73 -0.66 15.95
C TRP A 712 -34.54 0.60 16.27
N SER A 713 -34.04 1.44 17.18
CA SER A 713 -34.65 2.73 17.51
C SER A 713 -34.66 3.73 16.36
N ASP A 714 -33.81 3.56 15.36
CA ASP A 714 -33.76 4.38 14.14
C ASP A 714 -34.64 3.82 13.01
N GLY A 715 -35.32 2.69 13.22
CA GLY A 715 -36.15 2.02 12.22
C GLY A 715 -35.37 1.26 11.14
N GLY A 716 -34.04 1.13 11.28
CA GLY A 716 -33.21 0.38 10.34
C GLY A 716 -33.48 -1.13 10.34
N ALA A 717 -33.04 -1.80 9.27
CA ALA A 717 -33.06 -3.25 9.17
C ALA A 717 -32.17 -3.90 10.24
N ARG A 718 -32.19 -5.23 10.40
CA ARG A 718 -31.35 -5.90 11.41
C ARG A 718 -29.86 -5.56 11.25
N ALA A 719 -29.39 -5.59 10.00
CA ALA A 719 -28.07 -5.15 9.59
C ALA A 719 -28.23 -4.00 8.58
N HIS A 720 -27.59 -2.87 8.84
CA HIS A 720 -27.61 -1.68 7.99
C HIS A 720 -26.43 -0.76 8.31
N ASN A 721 -26.26 0.30 7.53
CA ASN A 721 -25.29 1.35 7.82
C ASN A 721 -25.99 2.53 8.51
N VAL A 722 -25.32 3.16 9.47
CA VAL A 722 -25.70 4.45 10.05
C VAL A 722 -24.62 5.49 9.75
N VAL A 723 -25.05 6.69 9.37
CA VAL A 723 -24.15 7.84 9.20
C VAL A 723 -24.07 8.58 10.52
N ALA A 724 -22.85 8.78 11.04
CA ALA A 724 -22.62 9.43 12.32
C ALA A 724 -23.13 10.88 12.28
N PRO A 725 -24.10 11.28 13.12
CA PRO A 725 -24.60 12.64 13.12
C PRO A 725 -23.58 13.63 13.71
N MET A 726 -23.86 14.93 13.58
CA MET A 726 -22.99 15.98 14.13
C MET A 726 -22.99 16.07 15.65
N ASN A 727 -23.98 15.47 16.32
CA ASN A 727 -24.13 15.46 17.78
C ASN A 727 -24.22 14.01 18.27
N PRO A 728 -23.86 13.71 19.54
CA PRO A 728 -23.94 12.35 20.07
C PRO A 728 -25.32 11.70 19.85
N ALA A 729 -25.31 10.42 19.47
CA ALA A 729 -26.52 9.66 19.18
C ALA A 729 -26.52 8.31 19.90
N THR A 730 -27.72 7.76 20.12
CA THR A 730 -27.91 6.43 20.72
C THR A 730 -28.75 5.55 19.82
N TYR A 731 -28.23 4.36 19.51
CA TYR A 731 -28.94 3.31 18.78
C TYR A 731 -29.31 2.18 19.75
N ARG A 732 -30.59 1.80 19.80
CA ARG A 732 -31.10 0.72 20.64
C ARG A 732 -31.62 -0.41 19.79
N ALA A 733 -31.09 -1.61 19.99
CA ALA A 733 -31.63 -2.84 19.42
C ALA A 733 -32.66 -3.46 20.36
N ASN A 734 -33.86 -3.73 19.86
CA ASN A 734 -34.92 -4.39 20.61
C ASN A 734 -35.00 -5.86 20.24
N PHE A 735 -35.25 -6.69 21.24
CA PHE A 735 -35.37 -8.12 21.10
C PHE A 735 -36.62 -8.64 21.81
N ARG A 736 -37.20 -9.70 21.25
CA ARG A 736 -38.30 -10.47 21.88
C ARG A 736 -37.79 -11.81 22.37
N LEU A 737 -38.35 -12.28 23.47
CA LEU A 737 -38.09 -13.63 23.98
C LEU A 737 -38.66 -14.65 22.99
N CYS A 738 -37.84 -15.63 22.60
CA CYS A 738 -38.31 -16.80 21.88
C CYS A 738 -38.80 -17.86 22.86
N TRP A 739 -39.97 -18.42 22.59
CA TRP A 739 -40.61 -19.43 23.43
C TRP A 739 -41.60 -20.24 22.61
N PHE A 740 -42.17 -21.31 23.18
CA PHE A 740 -42.91 -22.32 22.43
C PHE A 740 -44.08 -21.77 21.57
N LEU A 741 -44.77 -20.71 22.00
CA LEU A 741 -45.86 -20.08 21.24
C LEU A 741 -45.39 -19.01 20.25
N ASN A 742 -44.11 -18.63 20.30
CA ASN A 742 -43.55 -17.63 19.42
C ASN A 742 -42.08 -17.97 19.13
N PRO A 743 -41.81 -18.94 18.22
CA PRO A 743 -40.46 -19.37 17.91
C PRO A 743 -39.62 -18.22 17.34
N CYS A 744 -38.30 -18.36 17.48
CA CYS A 744 -37.40 -17.71 16.54
C CYS A 744 -37.50 -18.50 15.22
#